data_AF-E0XYS7-F1
#
_entry.id   AF-E0XYS7-F1
#
_cell.length_a   1.000
_cell.length_b   1.000
_cell.length_c   1.000
_cell.angle_alpha   90.00
_cell.angle_beta   90.00
_cell.angle_gamma   90.00
#
_symmetry.space_group_name_H-M   'P 1'
#
loop_
_entity.id
_entity.type
_entity.pdbx_description
1 polymer ?
#
loop_
_entity_poly.entity_id
_entity_poly.type
_entity_poly.pdbx_seq_one_letter_code
_entity_poly.pdbx_strand_id
1 'polypeptide(L)'
;MKQPKNPCGVEAQTDDLLTMTVRLGFIAGLVCSLLTAGSVATATLAQQGAVAADLDAFEKVDLDTLDKKYRDFYDSVEVILTPDEEKVFERLGSDFQRDEFMERFWRVRDPSPGTSRNEYKEEYEERLEYVEFHFGRGEPGPGRKSERGRMYLLLGEPMNIKSLPYEQQTYPIEIWWYHANPKLGIPPFFYLAFFKRHGAGKFRLYSPMVDGPMALLNPAGKENVRQIQSHETRYMAQMEGEIGAAIDVLTYIDVELAQVALSLIPGDYGAQMGYGSMRSQMMIGSIEMIPEKIMPTAAWAYPILTGIVEADVRFESLPIKAQAVALLDPSGLPFIHYALLTEGSRLNLSNYEDTWYVTFQVAGTVIDDQNRIITSVKGVDGSSIKTLQADLDEEQARDMRSGPLLHLDRLPVVAGSYDFELALENNVSREYGRASFSIDVPAPWPEVLRSSRPLLLWAIADNQQYDPYSEHYPFQVGQYNFIPSLEPVFKPSQGLLIFQQVYMPRGHEDRIQATYRLSDDSGALIDRTEYIKPVDADHNGTINHIARIGLEDVPEGEYELFVDLEGDNRSGTTQTVTVALDADESAHLHMNAGPPPTDPWVAFDRAQQLRTLAQIDDAIEVLQPALERVDDEKIRELQIGLLMEAERYQDLEALLMPLQREHPNETEILMALAAVNSRMGNNRQAIRWYERVRLATRPEESIEVLNPLASAYFGDGNNEKAREMLEKSLTVNPDQPEIQRLLDQALGKGGNSSR
;
A
#
# COMPACT_ATOMS: atom_id res chain seq x y z
N MET A 1 62.59 -20.12 -28.00
CA MET A 1 62.83 -20.33 -26.55
C MET A 1 63.37 -19.04 -25.97
N LYS A 2 62.83 -18.63 -24.81
CA LYS A 2 63.07 -17.41 -24.01
C LYS A 2 62.09 -16.24 -24.26
N GLN A 3 61.39 -15.90 -23.18
CA GLN A 3 60.42 -14.81 -22.98
C GLN A 3 60.98 -13.42 -23.33
N PRO A 4 60.09 -12.45 -23.54
CA PRO A 4 60.01 -11.36 -22.55
C PRO A 4 58.61 -10.81 -22.27
N LYS A 5 58.45 -10.36 -21.01
CA LYS A 5 57.69 -9.19 -20.50
C LYS A 5 56.17 -9.10 -20.74
N ASN A 6 55.42 -9.30 -19.65
CA ASN A 6 54.12 -8.67 -19.40
C ASN A 6 54.24 -7.14 -19.40
N PRO A 7 53.20 -6.44 -19.89
CA PRO A 7 52.80 -5.19 -19.27
C PRO A 7 51.29 -5.11 -18.97
N CYS A 8 51.00 -4.35 -17.91
CA CYS A 8 49.76 -3.67 -17.55
C CYS A 8 48.47 -4.48 -17.31
N GLY A 9 48.11 -4.52 -16.04
CA GLY A 9 46.71 -4.62 -15.62
C GLY A 9 45.94 -3.35 -16.00
N VAL A 10 44.69 -3.55 -16.33
CA VAL A 10 43.63 -2.54 -16.37
C VAL A 10 42.62 -3.03 -15.34
N GLU A 11 42.46 -2.26 -14.25
CA GLU A 11 41.33 -2.36 -13.32
C GLU A 11 40.07 -2.03 -14.12
N ALA A 12 39.25 -3.06 -14.37
CA ALA A 12 37.86 -2.86 -14.75
C ALA A 12 37.07 -2.59 -13.47
N GLN A 13 36.40 -1.43 -13.44
CA GLN A 13 35.49 -1.00 -12.38
C GLN A 13 34.48 -2.12 -12.07
N THR A 14 34.46 -2.51 -10.80
CA THR A 14 33.64 -3.60 -10.24
C THR A 14 32.39 -3.08 -9.53
N ASP A 15 31.93 -1.86 -9.89
CA ASP A 15 30.79 -1.19 -9.26
C ASP A 15 29.43 -1.47 -9.92
N ASP A 16 29.38 -2.18 -11.06
CA ASP A 16 28.12 -2.44 -11.79
C ASP A 16 27.57 -3.87 -11.64
N LEU A 17 28.21 -4.71 -10.80
CA LEU A 17 27.82 -6.10 -10.56
C LEU A 17 27.27 -6.36 -9.14
N LEU A 18 27.50 -5.43 -8.21
CA LEU A 18 26.92 -5.46 -6.84
C LEU A 18 25.51 -4.84 -6.78
N THR A 19 25.15 -3.99 -7.74
CA THR A 19 23.83 -3.37 -7.92
C THR A 19 22.78 -4.29 -8.56
N MET A 20 23.19 -5.40 -9.19
CA MET A 20 22.27 -6.39 -9.76
C MET A 20 21.91 -7.54 -8.81
N THR A 21 22.66 -7.75 -7.71
CA THR A 21 22.41 -8.86 -6.78
C THR A 21 21.51 -8.48 -5.59
N VAL A 22 21.32 -7.19 -5.30
CA VAL A 22 20.48 -6.70 -4.19
C VAL A 22 18.99 -6.56 -4.58
N ARG A 23 18.66 -6.63 -5.88
CA ARG A 23 17.27 -6.57 -6.40
C ARG A 23 16.43 -7.83 -6.15
N LEU A 24 17.03 -8.93 -5.64
CA LEU A 24 16.37 -10.23 -5.44
C LEU A 24 15.93 -10.51 -3.98
N GLY A 25 16.21 -9.61 -3.03
CA GLY A 25 16.11 -9.93 -1.59
C GLY A 25 14.70 -9.96 -0.99
N PHE A 26 13.71 -9.27 -1.57
CA PHE A 26 12.41 -9.07 -0.89
C PHE A 26 11.29 -10.02 -1.33
N ILE A 27 11.39 -10.64 -2.51
CA ILE A 27 10.48 -11.74 -2.88
C ILE A 27 10.82 -13.00 -2.05
N ALA A 28 12.08 -13.14 -1.65
CA ALA A 28 12.60 -14.25 -0.85
C ALA A 28 12.20 -14.23 0.64
N GLY A 29 11.74 -13.13 1.23
CA GLY A 29 11.47 -13.10 2.68
C GLY A 29 10.26 -13.94 3.11
N LEU A 30 9.15 -13.80 2.38
CA LEU A 30 7.92 -14.57 2.62
C LEU A 30 7.88 -15.88 1.82
N VAL A 31 8.63 -15.97 0.70
CA VAL A 31 8.67 -17.13 -0.21
C VAL A 31 9.90 -18.03 0.02
N CYS A 32 11.10 -17.53 0.37
CA CYS A 32 12.27 -18.37 0.71
C CYS A 32 12.30 -18.93 2.13
N SER A 33 11.45 -18.47 3.06
CA SER A 33 11.22 -19.22 4.31
C SER A 33 10.52 -20.57 4.06
N LEU A 34 10.12 -20.86 2.80
CA LEU A 34 9.35 -22.03 2.41
C LEU A 34 9.97 -22.87 1.28
N LEU A 35 11.04 -22.38 0.64
CA LEU A 35 11.64 -23.03 -0.54
C LEU A 35 12.89 -23.88 -0.24
N THR A 36 13.15 -24.32 0.99
CA THR A 36 14.25 -25.29 1.25
C THR A 36 13.78 -26.56 1.95
N ALA A 37 13.52 -27.60 1.16
CA ALA A 37 13.50 -28.97 1.65
C ALA A 37 14.93 -29.52 1.76
N GLY A 38 15.31 -29.94 2.97
CA GLY A 38 16.20 -31.07 3.18
C GLY A 38 17.67 -30.77 3.46
N SER A 39 18.04 -30.70 4.74
CA SER A 39 19.23 -31.36 5.29
C SER A 39 19.17 -31.37 6.81
N VAL A 40 19.33 -32.56 7.39
CA VAL A 40 19.33 -32.86 8.82
C VAL A 40 20.41 -32.04 9.54
N ALA A 41 20.02 -31.17 10.46
CA ALA A 41 20.89 -30.71 11.55
C ALA A 41 20.04 -30.47 12.81
N THR A 42 20.33 -31.28 13.82
CA THR A 42 19.78 -31.28 15.16
C THR A 42 19.87 -29.91 15.85
N ALA A 43 18.79 -29.54 16.52
CA ALA A 43 18.72 -28.84 17.81
C ALA A 43 19.88 -27.90 18.16
N THR A 44 19.64 -26.59 18.22
CA THR A 44 19.54 -25.82 19.47
C THR A 44 19.20 -24.38 19.09
N LEU A 45 18.18 -23.78 19.72
CA LEU A 45 18.10 -22.38 20.16
C LEU A 45 16.65 -22.04 20.49
N ALA A 46 16.18 -22.64 21.59
CA ALA A 46 15.33 -21.87 22.48
C ALA A 46 16.25 -20.88 23.20
N GLN A 47 15.82 -19.62 23.33
CA GLN A 47 16.42 -18.55 24.14
C GLN A 47 17.43 -17.62 23.43
N GLN A 48 16.92 -16.72 22.59
CA GLN A 48 17.57 -15.43 22.35
C GLN A 48 16.54 -14.31 22.56
N GLY A 49 16.84 -13.37 23.45
CA GLY A 49 16.05 -12.16 23.64
C GLY A 49 16.11 -11.27 22.40
N ALA A 50 15.10 -10.42 22.22
CA ALA A 50 14.97 -9.47 21.12
C ALA A 50 16.32 -8.84 20.76
N VAL A 51 16.83 -9.19 19.59
CA VAL A 51 18.09 -8.65 19.07
C VAL A 51 17.82 -7.20 18.70
N ALA A 52 18.31 -6.26 19.51
CA ALA A 52 18.35 -4.85 19.12
C ALA A 52 19.24 -4.75 17.87
N ALA A 53 18.67 -4.33 16.74
CA ALA A 53 19.45 -4.12 15.52
C ALA A 53 20.47 -3.00 15.77
N ASP A 54 21.70 -3.20 15.30
CA ASP A 54 22.73 -2.15 15.31
C ASP A 54 22.38 -1.09 14.25
N LEU A 55 21.64 -0.07 14.65
CA LEU A 55 21.16 0.99 13.76
C LEU A 55 22.29 1.84 13.18
N ASP A 56 23.48 1.82 13.79
CA ASP A 56 24.65 2.57 13.31
C ASP A 56 25.29 1.91 12.08
N ALA A 57 24.90 0.68 11.73
CA ALA A 57 25.31 0.00 10.51
C ALA A 57 24.56 0.48 9.25
N PHE A 58 23.50 1.29 9.40
CA PHE A 58 22.68 1.79 8.30
C PHE A 58 22.84 3.30 8.15
N GLU A 59 23.06 3.75 6.90
CA GLU A 59 23.24 5.16 6.61
C GLU A 59 21.93 5.94 6.75
N LYS A 60 22.02 7.13 7.34
CA LYS A 60 20.87 8.01 7.51
C LYS A 60 20.55 8.71 6.18
N VAL A 61 19.30 8.63 5.77
CA VAL A 61 18.77 9.30 4.58
C VAL A 61 18.29 10.71 4.96
N ASP A 62 18.50 11.66 4.07
CA ASP A 62 17.94 13.01 4.21
C ASP A 62 16.45 13.00 3.87
N LEU A 63 15.60 13.26 4.87
CA LEU A 63 14.15 13.23 4.73
C LEU A 63 13.63 14.23 3.69
N ASP A 64 14.34 15.35 3.49
CA ASP A 64 13.94 16.38 2.52
C ASP A 64 14.09 15.92 1.06
N THR A 65 14.91 14.89 0.83
CA THR A 65 15.18 14.31 -0.50
C THR A 65 14.22 13.18 -0.89
N LEU A 66 13.35 12.77 0.03
CA LEU A 66 12.39 11.70 -0.21
C LEU A 66 11.27 12.13 -1.17
N ASP A 67 10.67 11.15 -1.86
CA ASP A 67 9.44 11.38 -2.63
C ASP A 67 8.37 12.04 -1.75
N LYS A 68 7.53 12.88 -2.37
CA LYS A 68 6.44 13.59 -1.70
C LYS A 68 5.57 12.64 -0.87
N LYS A 69 5.27 11.43 -1.37
CA LYS A 69 4.49 10.41 -0.65
C LYS A 69 5.04 10.12 0.75
N TYR A 70 6.35 9.86 0.85
CA TYR A 70 7.00 9.47 2.11
C TYR A 70 7.20 10.64 3.05
N ARG A 71 7.45 11.84 2.50
CA ARG A 71 7.53 13.08 3.28
C ARG A 71 6.18 13.42 3.89
N ASP A 72 5.11 13.39 3.09
CA ASP A 72 3.75 13.67 3.55
C ASP A 72 3.33 12.68 4.63
N PHE A 73 3.63 11.38 4.45
CA PHE A 73 3.42 10.38 5.50
C PHE A 73 4.18 10.72 6.78
N TYR A 74 5.50 10.90 6.71
CA TYR A 74 6.33 11.20 7.87
C TYR A 74 5.82 12.42 8.63
N ASP A 75 5.59 13.51 7.90
CA ASP A 75 5.06 14.76 8.44
C ASP A 75 3.70 14.58 9.12
N SER A 76 2.86 13.69 8.61
CA SER A 76 1.53 13.41 9.17
C SER A 76 1.58 12.62 10.47
N VAL A 77 2.58 11.76 10.67
CA VAL A 77 2.68 10.84 11.83
C VAL A 77 3.80 11.20 12.81
N GLU A 78 4.60 12.24 12.55
CA GLU A 78 5.74 12.70 13.38
C GLU A 78 5.40 12.75 14.88
N VAL A 79 4.17 13.17 15.24
CA VAL A 79 3.75 13.31 16.64
C VAL A 79 3.52 11.97 17.35
N ILE A 80 3.21 10.90 16.61
CA ILE A 80 2.90 9.56 17.14
C ILE A 80 3.97 8.51 16.81
N LEU A 81 5.06 8.94 16.15
CA LEU A 81 6.27 8.15 16.01
C LEU A 81 7.02 8.12 17.35
N THR A 82 7.50 6.93 17.73
CA THR A 82 8.46 6.81 18.81
C THR A 82 9.86 7.20 18.32
N PRO A 83 10.77 7.64 19.23
CA PRO A 83 12.13 8.00 18.84
C PRO A 83 12.91 6.85 18.16
N ASP A 84 12.58 5.60 18.46
CA ASP A 84 13.23 4.44 17.83
C ASP A 84 12.62 4.10 16.47
N GLU A 85 11.31 4.27 16.28
CA GLU A 85 10.66 4.16 14.97
C GLU A 85 11.13 5.26 14.01
N GLU A 86 11.29 6.49 14.50
CA GLU A 86 11.86 7.61 13.74
C GLU A 86 13.26 7.28 13.24
N LYS A 87 14.16 6.81 14.12
CA LYS A 87 15.51 6.37 13.72
C LYS A 87 15.50 5.27 12.67
N VAL A 88 14.53 4.35 12.74
CA VAL A 88 14.38 3.28 11.76
C VAL A 88 13.93 3.86 10.42
N PHE A 89 12.90 4.71 10.40
CA PHE A 89 12.38 5.35 9.19
C PHE A 89 13.45 6.15 8.44
N GLU A 90 14.25 6.93 9.18
CA GLU A 90 15.39 7.71 8.65
C GLU A 90 16.50 6.85 8.04
N ARG A 91 16.49 5.53 8.24
CA ARG A 91 17.51 4.59 7.73
C ARG A 91 16.96 3.61 6.70
N LEU A 92 15.67 3.73 6.34
CA LEU A 92 15.10 2.94 5.25
C LEU A 92 15.69 3.42 3.93
N GLY A 93 16.40 2.52 3.24
CA GLY A 93 17.16 2.85 2.04
C GLY A 93 16.34 2.81 0.75
N SER A 94 15.21 2.10 0.75
CA SER A 94 14.38 1.90 -0.45
C SER A 94 12.91 2.28 -0.25
N ASP A 95 12.25 2.61 -1.36
CA ASP A 95 10.82 2.92 -1.42
C ASP A 95 9.96 1.75 -0.95
N PHE A 96 10.32 0.52 -1.33
CA PHE A 96 9.70 -0.70 -0.84
C PHE A 96 9.73 -0.79 0.70
N GLN A 97 10.89 -0.51 1.32
CA GLN A 97 11.01 -0.55 2.78
C GLN A 97 10.14 0.51 3.45
N ARG A 98 10.01 1.70 2.84
CA ARG A 98 9.17 2.79 3.34
C ARG A 98 7.69 2.46 3.21
N ASP A 99 7.27 1.88 2.09
CA ASP A 99 5.90 1.40 1.88
C ASP A 99 5.51 0.34 2.92
N GLU A 100 6.38 -0.65 3.15
CA GLU A 100 6.16 -1.68 4.17
C GLU A 100 6.11 -1.08 5.59
N PHE A 101 6.97 -0.09 5.88
CA PHE A 101 6.94 0.61 7.16
C PHE A 101 5.61 1.34 7.35
N MET A 102 5.14 2.08 6.34
CA MET A 102 3.87 2.81 6.38
C MET A 102 2.68 1.88 6.65
N GLU A 103 2.62 0.74 5.96
CA GLU A 103 1.55 -0.24 6.16
C GLU A 103 1.60 -0.84 7.57
N ARG A 104 2.78 -1.35 7.98
CA ARG A 104 2.95 -1.98 9.29
C ARG A 104 2.75 -1.01 10.44
N PHE A 105 3.14 0.25 10.27
CA PHE A 105 3.01 1.31 11.28
C PHE A 105 1.57 1.44 11.77
N TRP A 106 0.62 1.43 10.84
CA TRP A 106 -0.80 1.48 11.17
C TRP A 106 -1.28 0.12 11.69
N ARG A 107 -0.89 -0.98 11.04
CA ARG A 107 -1.31 -2.34 11.43
C ARG A 107 -0.98 -2.69 12.88
N VAL A 108 0.17 -2.28 13.40
CA VAL A 108 0.56 -2.56 14.80
C VAL A 108 -0.18 -1.69 15.83
N ARG A 109 -0.80 -0.60 15.38
CA ARG A 109 -1.59 0.34 16.21
C ARG A 109 -3.10 0.09 16.12
N ASP A 110 -3.52 -0.92 15.36
CA ASP A 110 -4.91 -1.30 15.18
C ASP A 110 -5.48 -1.94 16.45
N PRO A 111 -6.52 -1.35 17.09
CA PRO A 111 -7.20 -1.94 18.24
C PRO A 111 -8.01 -3.20 17.89
N SER A 112 -8.43 -3.33 16.62
CA SER A 112 -9.33 -4.36 16.13
C SER A 112 -8.75 -5.04 14.86
N PRO A 113 -7.58 -5.70 14.93
CA PRO A 113 -6.91 -6.26 13.74
C PRO A 113 -7.71 -7.37 13.01
N GLY A 114 -8.86 -7.77 13.56
CA GLY A 114 -9.86 -8.65 12.95
C GLY A 114 -11.03 -7.92 12.29
N THR A 115 -10.93 -6.62 12.01
CA THR A 115 -11.84 -5.85 11.14
C THR A 115 -11.03 -5.31 9.96
N SER A 116 -11.73 -4.90 8.89
CA SER A 116 -11.08 -4.27 7.72
C SER A 116 -10.74 -2.80 7.94
N ARG A 117 -11.19 -2.21 9.04
CA ARG A 117 -10.99 -0.80 9.38
C ARG A 117 -10.00 -0.70 10.51
N ASN A 118 -9.04 0.20 10.37
CA ASN A 118 -8.15 0.54 11.47
C ASN A 118 -8.73 1.77 12.18
N GLU A 119 -9.48 1.56 13.25
CA GLU A 119 -10.21 2.64 13.93
C GLU A 119 -9.25 3.69 14.50
N TYR A 120 -8.05 3.28 14.92
CA TYR A 120 -7.02 4.20 15.41
C TYR A 120 -6.50 5.12 14.30
N LYS A 121 -6.27 4.57 13.10
CA LYS A 121 -5.84 5.33 11.93
C LYS A 121 -6.90 6.37 11.54
N GLU A 122 -8.15 5.93 11.40
CA GLU A 122 -9.26 6.81 11.01
C GLU A 122 -9.44 7.96 12.02
N GLU A 123 -9.48 7.65 13.31
CA GLU A 123 -9.56 8.67 14.37
C GLU A 123 -8.36 9.63 14.33
N TYR A 124 -7.15 9.13 14.09
CA TYR A 124 -5.97 9.97 14.00
C TYR A 124 -6.00 10.90 12.78
N GLU A 125 -6.45 10.39 11.62
CA GLU A 125 -6.60 11.19 10.39
C GLU A 125 -7.64 12.31 10.59
N GLU A 126 -8.76 12.03 11.27
CA GLU A 126 -9.76 13.05 11.64
C GLU A 126 -9.17 14.12 12.58
N ARG A 127 -8.39 13.70 13.58
CA ARG A 127 -7.70 14.63 14.48
C ARG A 127 -6.69 15.50 13.73
N LEU A 128 -5.96 14.93 12.77
CA LEU A 128 -5.00 15.65 11.96
C LEU A 128 -5.67 16.70 11.09
N GLU A 129 -6.78 16.36 10.42
CA GLU A 129 -7.56 17.31 9.64
C GLU A 129 -8.06 18.47 10.50
N TYR A 130 -8.63 18.16 11.68
CA TYR A 130 -9.06 19.17 12.65
C TYR A 130 -7.91 20.11 13.04
N VAL A 131 -6.76 19.54 13.38
CA VAL A 131 -5.58 20.29 13.84
C VAL A 131 -5.03 21.19 12.75
N GLU A 132 -4.92 20.70 11.51
CA GLU A 132 -4.48 21.51 10.38
C GLU A 132 -5.44 22.66 10.09
N PHE A 133 -6.75 22.41 10.14
CA PHE A 133 -7.75 23.44 9.91
C PHE A 133 -7.79 24.50 11.02
N HIS A 134 -7.88 24.07 12.28
CA HIS A 134 -8.13 24.97 13.42
C HIS A 134 -6.87 25.63 13.95
N PHE A 135 -5.72 24.96 13.89
CA PHE A 135 -4.46 25.48 14.42
C PHE A 135 -3.44 25.87 13.35
N GLY A 136 -3.65 25.46 12.09
CA GLY A 136 -2.88 25.97 10.94
C GLY A 136 -3.37 27.33 10.44
N ARG A 137 -4.61 27.73 10.76
CA ARG A 137 -5.17 29.03 10.39
C ARG A 137 -4.96 30.05 11.53
N GLY A 138 -4.08 31.02 11.31
CA GLY A 138 -3.84 32.15 12.23
C GLY A 138 -2.55 32.06 13.06
N GLU A 139 -1.77 31.00 12.91
CA GLU A 139 -0.40 30.88 13.40
C GLU A 139 0.58 30.59 12.24
N PRO A 140 1.86 31.01 12.32
CA PRO A 140 2.81 30.69 11.25
C PRO A 140 3.16 29.19 11.19
N GLY A 141 2.86 28.51 10.08
CA GLY A 141 3.19 27.10 9.84
C GLY A 141 2.00 26.14 10.00
N PRO A 142 2.19 24.83 9.73
CA PRO A 142 1.12 23.84 9.79
C PRO A 142 0.63 23.59 11.22
N GLY A 143 -0.65 23.24 11.36
CA GLY A 143 -1.32 23.11 12.66
C GLY A 143 -0.70 22.03 13.54
N ARG A 144 -0.24 20.93 12.93
CA ARG A 144 0.43 19.81 13.62
C ARG A 144 1.73 20.20 14.32
N LYS A 145 2.40 21.27 13.85
CA LYS A 145 3.64 21.81 14.45
C LYS A 145 3.36 22.86 15.55
N SER A 146 2.10 23.12 15.88
CA SER A 146 1.72 23.97 17.02
C SER A 146 1.67 23.16 18.32
N GLU A 147 1.92 23.79 19.47
CA GLU A 147 1.85 23.09 20.76
C GLU A 147 0.42 22.65 21.11
N ARG A 148 -0.60 23.38 20.62
CA ARG A 148 -2.01 22.97 20.73
C ARG A 148 -2.31 21.75 19.86
N GLY A 149 -1.88 21.78 18.60
CA GLY A 149 -2.04 20.67 17.66
C GLY A 149 -1.36 19.39 18.13
N ARG A 150 -0.13 19.49 18.64
CA ARG A 150 0.59 18.34 19.21
C ARG A 150 -0.17 17.68 20.36
N MET A 151 -0.68 18.46 21.31
CA MET A 151 -1.45 17.94 22.45
C MET A 151 -2.78 17.32 21.99
N TYR A 152 -3.43 17.93 21.00
CA TYR A 152 -4.68 17.42 20.42
C TYR A 152 -4.45 16.07 19.68
N LEU A 153 -3.37 15.93 18.93
CA LEU A 153 -3.03 14.67 18.25
C LEU A 153 -2.77 13.54 19.26
N LEU A 154 -2.03 13.82 20.34
CA LEU A 154 -1.70 12.84 21.38
C LEU A 154 -2.90 12.43 22.25
N LEU A 155 -3.77 13.38 22.61
CA LEU A 155 -4.84 13.15 23.59
C LEU A 155 -6.25 13.05 22.99
N GLY A 156 -6.44 13.53 21.77
CA GLY A 156 -7.76 13.72 21.16
C GLY A 156 -8.44 15.02 21.60
N GLU A 157 -9.76 15.06 21.37
CA GLU A 157 -10.59 16.22 21.69
C GLU A 157 -10.68 16.44 23.22
N PRO A 158 -10.43 17.66 23.72
CA PRO A 158 -10.67 17.98 25.12
C PRO A 158 -12.18 17.99 25.44
N MET A 159 -12.54 17.61 26.66
CA MET A 159 -13.94 17.68 27.12
C MET A 159 -14.50 19.11 27.12
N ASN A 160 -13.63 20.09 27.37
CA ASN A 160 -14.02 21.50 27.35
C ASN A 160 -12.82 22.38 27.00
N ILE A 161 -13.08 23.43 26.21
CA ILE A 161 -12.11 24.49 25.93
C ILE A 161 -12.70 25.81 26.47
N LYS A 162 -11.97 26.41 27.42
CA LYS A 162 -12.26 27.75 27.94
C LYS A 162 -11.27 28.74 27.36
N SER A 163 -11.77 29.68 26.55
CA SER A 163 -10.96 30.75 25.99
C SER A 163 -11.12 32.03 26.81
N LEU A 164 -10.00 32.61 27.22
CA LEU A 164 -9.90 33.92 27.85
C LEU A 164 -9.26 34.88 26.84
N PRO A 165 -10.07 35.49 25.95
CA PRO A 165 -9.55 36.45 24.97
C PRO A 165 -9.04 37.70 25.71
N TYR A 166 -7.94 38.29 25.23
CA TYR A 166 -7.20 39.41 25.84
C TYR A 166 -8.00 40.20 26.88
N GLU A 167 -7.83 39.87 28.17
CA GLU A 167 -8.50 40.58 29.25
C GLU A 167 -7.61 41.76 29.71
N GLN A 168 -8.17 42.66 30.51
CA GLN A 168 -7.47 43.89 30.91
C GLN A 168 -6.11 43.61 31.59
N GLN A 169 -5.91 42.44 32.21
CA GLN A 169 -4.75 42.13 33.05
C GLN A 169 -3.98 40.84 32.66
N THR A 170 -4.47 40.04 31.71
CA THR A 170 -3.84 38.78 31.28
C THR A 170 -3.48 38.82 29.79
N TYR A 171 -2.60 37.91 29.37
CA TYR A 171 -2.44 37.58 27.96
C TYR A 171 -3.58 36.66 27.48
N PRO A 172 -3.82 36.51 26.16
CA PRO A 172 -4.77 35.54 25.64
C PRO A 172 -4.39 34.13 26.08
N ILE A 173 -5.33 33.43 26.69
CA ILE A 173 -5.14 32.10 27.29
C ILE A 173 -6.27 31.17 26.85
N GLU A 174 -5.95 29.91 26.59
CA GLU A 174 -6.91 28.82 26.42
C GLU A 174 -6.63 27.75 27.46
N ILE A 175 -7.66 27.30 28.18
CA ILE A 175 -7.59 26.23 29.16
C ILE A 175 -8.41 25.06 28.61
N TRP A 176 -7.76 23.93 28.43
CA TRP A 176 -8.34 22.70 27.91
C TRP A 176 -8.47 21.70 29.05
N TRP A 177 -9.66 21.12 29.21
CA TRP A 177 -9.93 20.12 30.23
C TRP A 177 -10.04 18.73 29.62
N TYR A 178 -9.24 17.79 30.13
CA TYR A 178 -9.18 16.42 29.63
C TYR A 178 -9.70 15.41 30.65
N HIS A 179 -10.35 14.37 30.12
CA HIS A 179 -10.59 13.10 30.79
C HIS A 179 -9.87 12.01 30.03
N ALA A 180 -8.81 11.44 30.61
CA ALA A 180 -7.94 10.48 29.94
C ALA A 180 -7.99 9.10 30.59
N ASN A 181 -7.68 8.08 29.78
CA ASN A 181 -7.58 6.71 30.25
C ASN A 181 -6.37 6.55 31.19
N PRO A 182 -6.55 6.16 32.47
CA PRO A 182 -5.44 5.99 33.42
C PRO A 182 -4.40 4.96 32.98
N LYS A 183 -4.74 4.02 32.09
CA LYS A 183 -3.81 3.03 31.52
C LYS A 183 -2.65 3.69 30.74
N LEU A 184 -2.84 4.92 30.26
CA LEU A 184 -1.80 5.72 29.61
C LEU A 184 -0.83 6.36 30.61
N GLY A 185 -0.88 6.02 31.90
CA GLY A 185 0.07 6.51 32.91
C GLY A 185 0.00 8.03 33.12
N ILE A 186 -1.15 8.64 32.85
CA ILE A 186 -1.47 10.05 33.09
C ILE A 186 -2.68 10.16 34.04
N PRO A 187 -2.86 11.27 34.77
CA PRO A 187 -4.01 11.46 35.64
C PRO A 187 -5.34 11.35 34.86
N PRO A 188 -6.41 10.82 35.47
CA PRO A 188 -7.71 10.70 34.80
C PRO A 188 -8.32 12.06 34.43
N PHE A 189 -8.06 13.10 35.23
CA PHE A 189 -8.55 14.45 34.99
C PHE A 189 -7.40 15.44 35.14
N PHE A 190 -7.24 16.32 34.16
CA PHE A 190 -6.23 17.37 34.19
C PHE A 190 -6.55 18.49 33.20
N TYR A 191 -5.83 19.59 33.36
CA TYR A 191 -5.86 20.74 32.48
C TYR A 191 -4.61 20.82 31.62
N LEU A 192 -4.73 21.38 30.44
CA LEU A 192 -3.63 22.00 29.71
C LEU A 192 -3.96 23.47 29.52
N ALA A 193 -3.00 24.35 29.68
CA ALA A 193 -3.18 25.77 29.41
C ALA A 193 -2.23 26.23 28.33
N PHE A 194 -2.70 27.08 27.44
CA PHE A 194 -1.91 27.66 26.37
C PHE A 194 -2.02 29.17 26.43
N PHE A 195 -0.92 29.89 26.26
CA PHE A 195 -0.92 31.34 26.32
C PHE A 195 0.01 31.98 25.29
N LYS A 196 -0.25 33.25 24.96
CA LYS A 196 0.66 34.06 24.11
C LYS A 196 1.57 34.91 24.99
N ARG A 197 2.85 34.53 25.15
CA ARG A 197 3.86 35.18 26.04
C ARG A 197 3.94 36.72 25.97
N HIS A 198 3.52 37.33 24.86
CA HIS A 198 3.50 38.79 24.66
C HIS A 198 2.19 39.32 24.08
N GLY A 199 1.11 38.54 24.14
CA GLY A 199 -0.20 38.93 23.60
C GLY A 199 -0.36 38.73 22.09
N ALA A 200 0.72 38.40 21.38
CA ALA A 200 0.74 38.12 19.94
C ALA A 200 1.62 36.90 19.63
N GLY A 201 1.42 36.31 18.44
CA GLY A 201 2.15 35.11 18.00
C GLY A 201 1.45 33.80 18.36
N LYS A 202 2.23 32.73 18.39
CA LYS A 202 1.79 31.35 18.63
C LYS A 202 1.38 31.13 20.08
N PHE A 203 0.39 30.28 20.28
CA PHE A 203 0.09 29.75 21.61
C PHE A 203 1.21 28.81 22.07
N ARG A 204 1.61 28.95 23.34
CA ARG A 204 2.60 28.10 24.00
C ARG A 204 1.95 27.42 25.20
N LEU A 205 2.20 26.12 25.36
CA LEU A 205 1.86 25.32 26.52
C LEU A 205 2.49 25.94 27.76
N TYR A 206 1.63 26.23 28.72
CA TYR A 206 1.97 26.79 30.00
C TYR A 206 2.45 25.70 30.95
N SER A 207 3.61 25.90 31.58
CA SER A 207 4.06 25.08 32.70
C SER A 207 4.03 25.90 33.99
N PRO A 208 3.25 25.49 35.01
CA PRO A 208 3.27 26.14 36.33
C PRO A 208 4.67 26.20 36.95
N MET A 209 5.52 25.21 36.64
CA MET A 209 6.88 25.10 37.17
C MET A 209 7.89 25.96 36.41
N VAL A 210 7.79 26.03 35.08
CA VAL A 210 8.77 26.74 34.24
C VAL A 210 8.39 28.20 34.03
N ASP A 211 7.11 28.49 33.77
CA ASP A 211 6.63 29.84 33.46
C ASP A 211 6.17 30.58 34.72
N GLY A 212 5.45 29.88 35.60
CA GLY A 212 4.87 30.45 36.82
C GLY A 212 3.73 31.46 36.58
N PRO A 213 2.99 31.87 37.63
CA PRO A 213 1.79 32.69 37.47
C PRO A 213 2.02 34.06 36.81
N MET A 214 3.21 34.65 37.02
CA MET A 214 3.58 35.96 36.46
C MET A 214 3.68 35.98 34.93
N ALA A 215 3.87 34.83 34.28
CA ALA A 215 3.94 34.74 32.83
C ALA A 215 2.59 34.96 32.15
N LEU A 216 1.49 34.68 32.85
CA LEU A 216 0.12 34.81 32.34
C LEU A 216 -0.37 36.27 32.36
N LEU A 217 0.27 37.12 33.16
CA LEU A 217 -0.12 38.52 33.34
C LEU A 217 0.52 39.44 32.29
N ASN A 218 -0.29 40.33 31.73
CA ASN A 218 0.16 41.40 30.85
C ASN A 218 0.79 42.56 31.69
N PRO A 219 1.34 43.63 31.08
CA PRO A 219 1.93 44.73 31.83
C PRO A 219 1.01 45.38 32.87
N ALA A 220 -0.29 45.47 32.60
CA ALA A 220 -1.28 46.02 33.54
C ALA A 220 -1.53 45.06 34.72
N GLY A 221 -1.59 43.75 34.47
CA GLY A 221 -1.69 42.74 35.52
C GLY A 221 -0.46 42.74 36.43
N LYS A 222 0.75 42.85 35.87
CA LYS A 222 1.99 42.93 36.65
C LYS A 222 2.06 44.20 37.50
N GLU A 223 1.51 45.31 37.02
CA GLU A 223 1.41 46.53 37.84
C GLU A 223 0.43 46.36 39.01
N ASN A 224 -0.70 45.67 38.79
CA ASN A 224 -1.64 45.33 39.86
C ASN A 224 -0.98 44.45 40.95
N VAL A 225 -0.13 43.50 40.55
CA VAL A 225 0.67 42.70 41.50
C VAL A 225 1.53 43.58 42.41
N ARG A 226 2.26 44.56 41.84
CA ARG A 226 3.08 45.51 42.63
C ARG A 226 2.25 46.37 43.59
N GLN A 227 1.06 46.77 43.16
CA GLN A 227 0.13 47.52 44.01
C GLN A 227 -0.36 46.68 45.20
N ILE A 228 -0.69 45.41 44.98
CA ILE A 228 -1.11 44.49 46.05
C ILE A 228 0.04 44.22 47.03
N GLN A 229 1.25 44.01 46.53
CA GLN A 229 2.44 43.82 47.36
C GLN A 229 2.74 45.03 48.25
N SER A 230 2.58 46.25 47.74
CA SER A 230 2.88 47.47 48.50
C SER A 230 1.88 47.80 49.61
N HIS A 231 0.67 47.23 49.57
CA HIS A 231 -0.41 47.54 50.52
C HIS A 231 -0.74 46.39 51.49
N GLU A 232 -0.06 45.22 51.41
CA GLU A 232 -0.18 44.04 52.28
C GLU A 232 -1.61 43.66 52.73
N THR A 233 -2.63 43.87 51.89
CA THR A 233 -4.04 43.77 52.32
C THR A 233 -4.71 42.44 52.00
N ARG A 234 -4.03 41.53 51.29
CA ARG A 234 -4.56 40.24 50.83
C ARG A 234 -3.78 39.05 51.39
N TYR A 235 -4.49 37.98 51.71
CA TYR A 235 -3.98 36.82 52.44
C TYR A 235 -2.85 36.08 51.70
N MET A 236 -2.97 35.82 50.40
CA MET A 236 -1.96 35.07 49.65
C MET A 236 -0.69 35.90 49.41
N ALA A 237 -0.84 37.20 49.11
CA ALA A 237 0.29 38.13 49.02
C ALA A 237 1.14 38.21 50.30
N GLN A 238 0.51 38.08 51.48
CA GLN A 238 1.21 38.04 52.77
C GLN A 238 2.00 36.74 53.00
N MET A 239 1.53 35.60 52.47
CA MET A 239 2.16 34.29 52.69
C MET A 239 3.24 33.95 51.66
N GLU A 240 3.05 34.33 50.39
CA GLU A 240 3.91 33.89 49.26
C GLU A 240 4.52 35.05 48.45
N GLY A 241 4.39 36.29 48.91
CA GLY A 241 5.01 37.47 48.27
C GLY A 241 4.46 37.74 46.85
N GLU A 242 5.36 37.85 45.86
CA GLU A 242 4.99 38.19 44.46
C GLU A 242 4.10 37.14 43.81
N ILE A 243 4.37 35.86 44.07
CA ILE A 243 3.61 34.75 43.51
C ILE A 243 2.19 34.75 44.10
N GLY A 244 2.05 34.92 45.41
CA GLY A 244 0.75 35.03 46.07
C GLY A 244 -0.08 36.22 45.57
N ALA A 245 0.56 37.38 45.36
CA ALA A 245 -0.09 38.54 44.78
C ALA A 245 -0.51 38.32 43.31
N ALA A 246 0.28 37.59 42.52
CA ALA A 246 -0.10 37.19 41.16
C ALA A 246 -1.32 36.26 41.15
N ILE A 247 -1.38 35.29 42.07
CA ILE A 247 -2.54 34.41 42.24
C ILE A 247 -3.78 35.20 42.66
N ASP A 248 -3.64 36.18 43.55
CA ASP A 248 -4.75 37.07 43.94
C ASP A 248 -5.31 37.87 42.74
N VAL A 249 -4.46 38.28 41.80
CA VAL A 249 -4.88 38.94 40.55
C VAL A 249 -5.62 37.95 39.65
N LEU A 250 -5.03 36.78 39.42
CA LEU A 250 -5.63 35.75 38.56
C LEU A 250 -6.97 35.24 39.12
N THR A 251 -7.10 35.09 40.44
CA THR A 251 -8.34 34.62 41.09
C THR A 251 -9.49 35.60 40.91
N TYR A 252 -9.19 36.91 40.91
CA TYR A 252 -10.19 37.95 40.66
C TYR A 252 -10.70 37.91 39.22
N ILE A 253 -9.84 37.51 38.28
CA ILE A 253 -10.16 37.37 36.87
C ILE A 253 -10.99 36.11 36.65
N ASP A 254 -10.42 34.96 37.02
CA ASP A 254 -11.07 33.67 36.90
C ASP A 254 -10.44 32.66 37.89
N VAL A 255 -11.29 31.99 38.66
CA VAL A 255 -10.86 31.07 39.73
C VAL A 255 -10.14 29.83 39.17
N GLU A 256 -10.58 29.34 38.01
CA GLU A 256 -9.97 28.18 37.35
C GLU A 256 -8.60 28.54 36.75
N LEU A 257 -8.46 29.73 36.18
CA LEU A 257 -7.16 30.26 35.73
C LEU A 257 -6.16 30.33 36.87
N ALA A 258 -6.56 30.83 38.04
CA ALA A 258 -5.69 30.89 39.21
C ALA A 258 -5.24 29.51 39.69
N GLN A 259 -6.12 28.51 39.63
CA GLN A 259 -5.79 27.13 39.96
C GLN A 259 -4.79 26.55 38.96
N VAL A 260 -5.07 26.70 37.66
CA VAL A 260 -4.21 26.24 36.55
C VAL A 260 -2.83 26.89 36.60
N ALA A 261 -2.73 28.15 37.04
CA ALA A 261 -1.47 28.86 37.25
C ALA A 261 -0.56 28.20 38.31
N LEU A 262 -1.14 27.42 39.23
CA LEU A 262 -0.41 26.69 40.28
C LEU A 262 -0.20 25.21 39.94
N SER A 263 -1.25 24.56 39.44
CA SER A 263 -1.20 23.15 39.05
C SER A 263 -2.21 22.86 37.94
N LEU A 264 -1.76 22.08 36.96
CA LEU A 264 -2.59 21.51 35.92
C LEU A 264 -3.44 20.33 36.40
N ILE A 265 -3.20 19.82 37.61
CA ILE A 265 -3.92 18.67 38.17
C ILE A 265 -4.93 19.15 39.22
N PRO A 266 -6.25 18.91 39.02
CA PRO A 266 -7.27 19.24 40.00
C PRO A 266 -6.99 18.65 41.39
N GLY A 267 -7.09 19.46 42.44
CA GLY A 267 -6.89 19.02 43.83
C GLY A 267 -5.44 18.74 44.23
N ASP A 268 -4.45 19.09 43.39
CA ASP A 268 -3.03 18.97 43.74
C ASP A 268 -2.58 20.15 44.62
N TYR A 269 -2.68 19.96 45.93
CA TYR A 269 -2.28 20.95 46.95
C TYR A 269 -0.75 21.11 47.11
N GLY A 270 0.06 20.35 46.37
CA GLY A 270 1.52 20.43 46.42
C GLY A 270 2.10 21.78 46.00
N ALA A 271 1.30 22.61 45.31
CA ALA A 271 1.66 23.97 44.89
C ALA A 271 1.49 25.04 46.00
N GLN A 272 0.94 24.72 47.17
CA GLN A 272 0.73 25.66 48.30
C GLN A 272 2.03 26.16 49.00
N MET A 273 3.20 25.92 48.40
CA MET A 273 4.52 26.29 48.96
C MET A 273 5.30 27.19 47.99
N GLY A 274 4.64 27.95 47.12
CA GLY A 274 5.29 28.91 46.21
C GLY A 274 6.21 28.33 45.12
N TYR A 275 6.21 27.00 44.91
CA TYR A 275 6.93 26.33 43.82
C TYR A 275 5.91 25.67 42.88
N GLY A 276 6.03 25.90 41.57
CA GLY A 276 5.11 25.33 40.59
C GLY A 276 5.07 23.79 40.63
N SER A 277 3.91 23.20 40.29
CA SER A 277 3.68 21.76 40.47
C SER A 277 4.62 20.90 39.62
N MET A 278 5.59 20.24 40.28
CA MET A 278 6.44 19.20 39.67
C MET A 278 5.59 18.06 39.08
N ARG A 279 4.43 17.77 39.69
CA ARG A 279 3.50 16.75 39.17
C ARG A 279 2.87 17.17 37.84
N SER A 280 2.58 18.46 37.66
CA SER A 280 2.15 19.00 36.37
C SER A 280 3.24 18.83 35.30
N GLN A 281 4.51 19.07 35.66
CA GLN A 281 5.61 18.85 34.72
C GLN A 281 5.79 17.37 34.37
N MET A 282 5.72 16.48 35.36
CA MET A 282 5.78 15.04 35.14
C MET A 282 4.61 14.55 34.28
N MET A 283 3.42 15.12 34.45
CA MET A 283 2.26 14.81 33.63
C MET A 283 2.46 15.24 32.18
N ILE A 284 2.94 16.47 31.92
CA ILE A 284 3.25 16.93 30.55
C ILE A 284 4.25 15.98 29.90
N GLY A 285 5.34 15.62 30.59
CA GLY A 285 6.29 14.64 30.07
C GLY A 285 5.69 13.24 29.86
N SER A 286 4.71 12.85 30.69
CA SER A 286 4.02 11.56 30.55
C SER A 286 3.02 11.52 29.38
N ILE A 287 2.49 12.68 28.98
CA ILE A 287 1.65 12.86 27.78
C ILE A 287 2.52 12.75 26.53
N GLU A 288 3.69 13.41 26.52
CA GLU A 288 4.65 13.33 25.41
C GLU A 288 5.16 11.89 25.20
N MET A 289 5.15 11.06 26.25
CA MET A 289 5.53 9.64 26.21
C MET A 289 4.38 8.69 25.83
N ILE A 290 3.22 9.20 25.41
CA ILE A 290 2.09 8.35 24.98
C ILE A 290 2.48 7.44 23.81
N PRO A 291 3.18 7.90 22.75
CA PRO A 291 3.59 7.04 21.65
C PRO A 291 4.40 5.83 22.14
N GLU A 292 5.35 6.02 23.05
CA GLU A 292 6.17 4.96 23.63
C GLU A 292 5.39 4.04 24.59
N LYS A 293 4.27 4.51 25.15
CA LYS A 293 3.39 3.65 25.96
C LYS A 293 2.51 2.75 25.09
N ILE A 294 2.04 3.28 23.95
CA ILE A 294 1.28 2.51 22.96
C ILE A 294 2.23 1.53 22.27
N MET A 295 3.42 2.00 21.90
CA MET A 295 4.47 1.23 21.24
C MET A 295 5.78 1.25 22.05
N PRO A 296 5.94 0.36 23.04
CA PRO A 296 7.14 0.30 23.88
C PRO A 296 8.42 -0.08 23.15
N THR A 297 8.32 -0.61 21.93
CA THR A 297 9.46 -1.08 21.15
C THR A 297 9.23 -0.92 19.66
N ALA A 298 10.27 -0.49 18.95
CA ALA A 298 10.35 -0.50 17.48
C ALA A 298 10.74 -1.87 16.91
N ALA A 299 10.66 -2.95 17.70
CA ALA A 299 11.01 -4.31 17.26
C ALA A 299 10.25 -4.74 15.99
N TRP A 300 9.02 -4.26 15.79
CA TRP A 300 8.24 -4.53 14.59
C TRP A 300 8.85 -3.94 13.30
N ALA A 301 9.64 -2.87 13.44
CA ALA A 301 10.22 -2.11 12.34
C ALA A 301 11.66 -2.56 11.97
N TYR A 302 12.41 -3.17 12.90
CA TYR A 302 13.77 -3.65 12.62
C TYR A 302 13.87 -4.71 11.50
N PRO A 303 12.90 -5.64 11.34
CA PRO A 303 12.88 -6.55 10.20
C PRO A 303 12.80 -5.83 8.84
N ILE A 304 12.12 -4.69 8.80
CA ILE A 304 11.97 -3.87 7.59
C ILE A 304 13.33 -3.26 7.20
N LEU A 305 14.03 -2.72 8.20
CA LEU A 305 15.36 -2.11 8.04
C LEU A 305 16.43 -3.11 7.63
N THR A 306 16.49 -4.25 8.34
CA THR A 306 17.54 -5.26 8.15
C THR A 306 17.31 -6.12 6.91
N GLY A 307 16.10 -6.11 6.34
CA GLY A 307 15.68 -7.08 5.32
C GLY A 307 15.63 -8.52 5.85
N ILE A 308 15.92 -8.73 7.14
CA ILE A 308 15.78 -10.00 7.83
C ILE A 308 14.32 -10.10 8.21
N VAL A 309 13.53 -10.73 7.34
CA VAL A 309 12.25 -11.29 7.75
C VAL A 309 12.58 -12.31 8.83
N GLU A 310 12.16 -12.08 10.08
CA GLU A 310 12.00 -13.19 11.02
C GLU A 310 11.10 -14.19 10.31
N ALA A 311 11.72 -15.25 9.77
CA ALA A 311 11.00 -16.41 9.30
C ALA A 311 10.36 -16.98 10.55
N ASP A 312 9.13 -16.58 10.81
CA ASP A 312 8.32 -17.23 11.81
C ASP A 312 8.02 -18.61 11.25
N VAL A 313 8.94 -19.55 11.51
CA VAL A 313 8.78 -20.96 11.17
C VAL A 313 7.73 -21.49 12.12
N ARG A 314 6.48 -21.29 11.73
CA ARG A 314 5.29 -21.65 12.48
C ARG A 314 4.72 -22.94 11.90
N PHE A 315 4.47 -23.88 12.80
CA PHE A 315 4.15 -25.28 12.46
C PHE A 315 2.65 -25.56 12.35
N GLU A 316 1.78 -24.55 12.50
CA GLU A 316 0.33 -24.76 12.45
C GLU A 316 -0.18 -24.52 11.02
N SER A 317 -0.35 -25.63 10.30
CA SER A 317 -0.91 -25.65 8.94
C SER A 317 -2.43 -25.56 9.00
N LEU A 318 -3.01 -24.57 8.34
CA LEU A 318 -4.43 -24.55 8.00
C LEU A 318 -4.66 -25.53 6.84
N PRO A 319 -5.44 -26.62 7.02
CA PRO A 319 -5.76 -27.51 5.91
C PRO A 319 -6.57 -26.74 4.86
N ILE A 320 -6.03 -26.67 3.65
CA ILE A 320 -6.72 -26.10 2.51
C ILE A 320 -6.68 -27.07 1.34
N LYS A 321 -7.77 -27.10 0.57
CA LYS A 321 -7.77 -27.58 -0.81
C LYS A 321 -7.90 -26.37 -1.71
N ALA A 322 -7.26 -26.41 -2.86
CA ALA A 322 -7.22 -25.27 -3.75
C ALA A 322 -7.18 -25.72 -5.21
N GLN A 323 -7.79 -24.91 -6.08
CA GLN A 323 -7.74 -25.11 -7.53
C GLN A 323 -7.62 -23.75 -8.21
N ALA A 324 -6.85 -23.68 -9.29
CA ALA A 324 -6.76 -22.49 -10.13
C ALA A 324 -6.74 -22.86 -11.61
N VAL A 325 -7.35 -22.00 -12.43
CA VAL A 325 -7.49 -22.17 -13.87
C VAL A 325 -7.54 -20.82 -14.55
N ALA A 326 -6.82 -20.67 -15.67
CA ALA A 326 -6.95 -19.50 -16.52
C ALA A 326 -8.00 -19.76 -17.61
N LEU A 327 -8.97 -18.85 -17.72
CA LEU A 327 -10.06 -18.90 -18.69
C LEU A 327 -10.15 -17.56 -19.42
N LEU A 328 -10.50 -17.62 -20.69
CA LEU A 328 -10.79 -16.48 -21.54
C LEU A 328 -12.27 -16.11 -21.40
N ASP A 329 -12.53 -14.86 -21.03
CA ASP A 329 -13.86 -14.30 -21.06
C ASP A 329 -14.29 -14.01 -22.51
N PRO A 330 -15.60 -14.03 -22.87
CA PRO A 330 -16.03 -13.71 -24.23
C PRO A 330 -15.65 -12.31 -24.72
N SER A 331 -15.23 -11.38 -23.85
CA SER A 331 -14.58 -10.13 -24.27
C SER A 331 -13.17 -10.31 -24.87
N GLY A 332 -12.61 -11.53 -24.85
CA GLY A 332 -11.26 -11.85 -25.28
C GLY A 332 -10.19 -11.64 -24.21
N LEU A 333 -10.62 -11.38 -22.97
CA LEU A 333 -9.74 -11.04 -21.86
C LEU A 333 -9.54 -12.23 -20.90
N PRO A 334 -8.29 -12.63 -20.57
CA PRO A 334 -8.06 -13.77 -19.71
C PRO A 334 -8.10 -13.41 -18.21
N PHE A 335 -8.63 -14.33 -17.41
CA PHE A 335 -8.67 -14.24 -15.95
C PHE A 335 -8.18 -15.55 -15.34
N ILE A 336 -7.44 -15.46 -14.23
CA ILE A 336 -7.22 -16.61 -13.35
C ILE A 336 -8.43 -16.68 -12.42
N HIS A 337 -9.14 -17.79 -12.46
CA HIS A 337 -10.15 -18.16 -11.48
C HIS A 337 -9.54 -19.13 -10.48
N TYR A 338 -9.71 -18.86 -9.19
CA TYR A 338 -9.19 -19.72 -8.14
C TYR A 338 -10.21 -19.96 -7.04
N ALA A 339 -10.11 -21.14 -6.45
CA ALA A 339 -11.00 -21.65 -5.44
C ALA A 339 -10.20 -22.16 -4.25
N LEU A 340 -10.69 -21.90 -3.04
CA LEU A 340 -10.12 -22.32 -1.77
C LEU A 340 -11.20 -22.98 -0.93
N LEU A 341 -10.95 -24.20 -0.46
CA LEU A 341 -11.81 -24.92 0.46
C LEU A 341 -11.08 -25.10 1.79
N THR A 342 -11.69 -24.69 2.88
CA THR A 342 -11.17 -24.89 4.25
C THR A 342 -12.29 -25.21 5.23
N GLU A 343 -11.94 -25.64 6.44
CA GLU A 343 -12.90 -25.97 7.49
C GLU A 343 -13.46 -24.70 8.15
N GLY A 344 -14.79 -24.59 8.23
CA GLY A 344 -15.47 -23.48 8.89
C GLY A 344 -15.12 -23.31 10.37
N SER A 345 -14.80 -24.41 11.05
CA SER A 345 -14.42 -24.41 12.47
C SER A 345 -13.10 -23.67 12.75
N ARG A 346 -12.24 -23.55 11.73
CA ARG A 346 -10.99 -22.81 11.77
C ARG A 346 -11.22 -21.32 11.50
N LEU A 347 -12.46 -20.90 11.24
CA LEU A 347 -12.77 -19.52 10.89
C LEU A 347 -12.72 -18.58 12.11
N ASN A 348 -11.97 -17.49 12.02
CA ASN A 348 -12.04 -16.41 12.99
C ASN A 348 -13.40 -15.73 12.88
N LEU A 349 -14.07 -15.58 14.02
CA LEU A 349 -15.38 -14.98 14.13
C LEU A 349 -15.37 -14.01 15.31
N SER A 350 -15.43 -12.73 15.00
CA SER A 350 -15.57 -11.63 15.96
C SER A 350 -17.01 -11.13 15.97
N ASN A 351 -17.43 -10.56 17.09
CA ASN A 351 -18.74 -9.90 17.21
C ASN A 351 -18.50 -8.45 17.63
N TYR A 352 -19.12 -7.52 16.92
CA TYR A 352 -19.12 -6.10 17.26
C TYR A 352 -20.51 -5.52 16.95
N GLU A 353 -21.09 -4.78 17.91
CA GLU A 353 -22.44 -4.17 17.80
C GLU A 353 -23.52 -5.13 17.24
N ASP A 354 -23.62 -6.34 17.81
CA ASP A 354 -24.58 -7.40 17.42
C ASP A 354 -24.42 -7.96 15.99
N THR A 355 -23.34 -7.60 15.28
CA THR A 355 -22.98 -8.15 13.97
C THR A 355 -21.77 -9.08 14.12
N TRP A 356 -21.83 -10.26 13.49
CA TRP A 356 -20.70 -11.19 13.45
C TRP A 356 -19.88 -10.98 12.18
N TYR A 357 -18.56 -10.96 12.34
CA TYR A 357 -17.59 -10.78 11.26
C TYR A 357 -16.70 -11.99 11.17
N VAL A 358 -16.48 -12.47 9.95
CA VAL A 358 -15.51 -13.53 9.67
C VAL A 358 -14.34 -12.93 8.94
N THR A 359 -13.12 -13.13 9.44
CA THR A 359 -11.93 -12.56 8.80
C THR A 359 -10.87 -13.59 8.45
N PHE A 360 -10.56 -13.65 7.16
CA PHE A 360 -9.43 -14.39 6.61
C PHE A 360 -8.69 -13.52 5.62
N GLN A 361 -7.38 -13.73 5.57
CA GLN A 361 -6.52 -13.03 4.64
C GLN A 361 -6.13 -13.99 3.52
N VAL A 362 -6.51 -13.63 2.29
CA VAL A 362 -6.07 -14.33 1.08
C VAL A 362 -4.97 -13.50 0.44
N ALA A 363 -3.80 -14.10 0.27
CA ALA A 363 -2.70 -13.52 -0.49
C ALA A 363 -2.42 -14.41 -1.69
N GLY A 364 -2.15 -13.81 -2.84
CA GLY A 364 -1.75 -14.57 -4.02
C GLY A 364 -0.89 -13.75 -4.96
N THR A 365 0.06 -14.41 -5.60
CA THR A 365 1.06 -13.76 -6.46
C THR A 365 1.23 -14.58 -7.73
N VAL A 366 1.17 -13.90 -8.88
CA VAL A 366 1.45 -14.47 -10.19
C VAL A 366 2.85 -14.04 -10.61
N ILE A 367 3.70 -15.02 -10.87
CA ILE A 367 5.13 -14.83 -11.12
C ILE A 367 5.49 -15.47 -12.46
N ASP A 368 6.33 -14.82 -13.25
CA ASP A 368 6.86 -15.41 -14.49
C ASP A 368 8.12 -16.26 -14.28
N ASP A 369 8.66 -16.83 -15.36
CA ASP A 369 9.88 -17.64 -15.34
C ASP A 369 11.15 -16.86 -14.97
N GLN A 370 11.09 -15.52 -14.94
CA GLN A 370 12.17 -14.63 -14.53
C GLN A 370 12.01 -14.17 -13.07
N ASN A 371 11.08 -14.74 -12.32
CA ASN A 371 10.71 -14.33 -10.96
C ASN A 371 10.19 -12.89 -10.86
N ARG A 372 9.66 -12.32 -11.96
CA ARG A 372 8.97 -11.02 -11.92
C ARG A 372 7.55 -11.23 -11.44
N ILE A 373 7.13 -10.43 -10.46
CA ILE A 373 5.72 -10.39 -10.04
C ILE A 373 4.93 -9.67 -11.13
N ILE A 374 4.03 -10.41 -11.78
CA ILE A 374 3.17 -9.88 -12.82
C ILE A 374 1.96 -9.19 -12.19
N THR A 375 1.29 -9.88 -11.26
CA THR A 375 0.14 -9.35 -10.53
C THR A 375 -0.02 -10.09 -9.20
N SER A 376 -0.86 -9.54 -8.32
CA SER A 376 -1.22 -10.14 -7.04
C SER A 376 -2.73 -10.09 -6.82
N VAL A 377 -3.21 -10.90 -5.88
CA VAL A 377 -4.55 -10.75 -5.30
C VAL A 377 -4.60 -9.41 -4.60
N LYS A 378 -5.60 -8.58 -4.94
CA LYS A 378 -5.78 -7.24 -4.38
C LYS A 378 -6.98 -7.19 -3.45
N GLY A 379 -6.77 -6.61 -2.27
CA GLY A 379 -7.85 -6.15 -1.40
C GLY A 379 -8.59 -4.94 -1.97
N VAL A 380 -9.71 -4.57 -1.36
CA VAL A 380 -10.53 -3.41 -1.77
C VAL A 380 -9.76 -2.09 -1.67
N ASP A 381 -8.80 -2.02 -0.75
CA ASP A 381 -7.89 -0.90 -0.51
C ASP A 381 -6.62 -0.92 -1.40
N GLY A 382 -6.50 -1.91 -2.29
CA GLY A 382 -5.31 -2.11 -3.12
C GLY A 382 -4.16 -2.83 -2.43
N SER A 383 -4.33 -3.31 -1.19
CA SER A 383 -3.34 -4.12 -0.50
C SER A 383 -3.14 -5.48 -1.19
N SER A 384 -1.96 -6.10 -1.03
CA SER A 384 -1.67 -7.44 -1.60
C SER A 384 -2.32 -8.58 -0.79
N ILE A 385 -3.20 -8.24 0.14
CA ILE A 385 -3.90 -9.16 1.03
C ILE A 385 -5.38 -8.83 0.98
N LYS A 386 -6.18 -9.77 0.49
CA LYS A 386 -7.63 -9.63 0.49
C LYS A 386 -8.19 -10.13 1.82
N THR A 387 -8.73 -9.21 2.61
CA THR A 387 -9.50 -9.58 3.79
C THR A 387 -10.91 -9.98 3.35
N LEU A 388 -11.25 -11.26 3.54
CA LEU A 388 -12.60 -11.75 3.38
C LEU A 388 -13.38 -11.34 4.62
N GLN A 389 -14.48 -10.61 4.42
CA GLN A 389 -15.41 -10.21 5.48
C GLN A 389 -16.83 -10.50 5.01
N ALA A 390 -17.63 -11.08 5.91
CA ALA A 390 -19.06 -11.24 5.75
C ALA A 390 -19.74 -10.76 7.03
N ASP A 391 -20.77 -9.92 6.87
CA ASP A 391 -21.64 -9.50 7.97
C ASP A 391 -22.69 -10.60 8.16
N LEU A 392 -22.65 -11.25 9.31
CA LEU A 392 -23.49 -12.41 9.63
C LEU A 392 -24.30 -12.14 10.89
N ASP A 393 -25.51 -12.71 10.93
CA ASP A 393 -26.21 -12.90 12.19
C ASP A 393 -25.63 -14.09 12.99
N GLU A 394 -26.08 -14.28 14.24
CA GLU A 394 -25.59 -15.34 15.12
C GLU A 394 -25.90 -16.76 14.62
N GLU A 395 -26.95 -16.94 13.81
CA GLU A 395 -27.34 -18.24 13.25
C GLU A 395 -26.45 -18.57 12.05
N GLN A 396 -26.28 -17.62 11.13
CA GLN A 396 -25.39 -17.70 9.98
C GLN A 396 -23.93 -17.91 10.39
N ALA A 397 -23.47 -17.20 11.42
CA ALA A 397 -22.16 -17.38 12.01
C ALA A 397 -21.93 -18.80 12.57
N ARG A 398 -22.96 -19.39 13.19
CA ARG A 398 -22.92 -20.76 13.71
C ARG A 398 -22.94 -21.79 12.58
N ASP A 399 -23.79 -21.57 11.58
CA ASP A 399 -23.91 -22.46 10.42
C ASP A 399 -22.58 -22.53 9.66
N MET A 400 -21.98 -21.37 9.40
CA MET A 400 -20.68 -21.30 8.70
C MET A 400 -19.54 -21.95 9.47
N ARG A 401 -19.58 -22.00 10.81
CA ARG A 401 -18.61 -22.77 11.62
C ARG A 401 -18.78 -24.28 11.51
N SER A 402 -19.98 -24.74 11.16
CA SER A 402 -20.35 -26.16 11.22
C SER A 402 -19.94 -26.95 9.97
N GLY A 403 -19.71 -26.27 8.85
CA GLY A 403 -19.35 -26.90 7.57
C GLY A 403 -18.10 -26.30 6.92
N PRO A 404 -17.63 -26.85 5.79
CA PRO A 404 -16.53 -26.27 5.05
C PRO A 404 -16.94 -24.94 4.37
N LEU A 405 -15.96 -24.07 4.14
CA LEU A 405 -16.09 -22.82 3.42
C LEU A 405 -15.38 -22.95 2.06
N LEU A 406 -16.13 -22.74 0.97
CA LEU A 406 -15.61 -22.64 -0.39
C LEU A 406 -15.55 -21.15 -0.77
N HIS A 407 -14.35 -20.59 -0.82
CA HIS A 407 -14.11 -19.25 -1.34
C HIS A 407 -13.73 -19.31 -2.82
N LEU A 408 -14.46 -18.59 -3.68
CA LEU A 408 -14.12 -18.40 -5.08
C LEU A 408 -13.73 -16.95 -5.35
N ASP A 409 -12.71 -16.76 -6.18
CA ASP A 409 -12.27 -15.44 -6.61
C ASP A 409 -11.62 -15.48 -8.00
N ARG A 410 -11.34 -14.29 -8.55
CA ARG A 410 -10.66 -14.15 -9.84
C ARG A 410 -9.78 -12.92 -9.88
N LEU A 411 -8.74 -12.95 -10.72
CA LEU A 411 -7.91 -11.78 -11.00
C LEU A 411 -7.59 -11.65 -12.49
N PRO A 412 -7.51 -10.40 -13.01
CA PRO A 412 -7.10 -10.17 -14.39
C PRO A 412 -5.62 -10.48 -14.56
N VAL A 413 -5.31 -11.21 -15.62
CA VAL A 413 -3.94 -11.52 -16.01
C VAL A 413 -3.78 -11.32 -17.53
N VAL A 414 -2.55 -11.15 -18.02
CA VAL A 414 -2.22 -11.13 -19.44
C VAL A 414 -1.82 -12.52 -19.93
N ALA A 415 -1.88 -12.78 -21.23
CA ALA A 415 -1.53 -14.10 -21.77
C ALA A 415 -0.05 -14.43 -21.55
N GLY A 416 0.25 -15.68 -21.19
CA GLY A 416 1.61 -16.12 -20.84
C GLY A 416 1.60 -17.35 -19.93
N SER A 417 2.80 -17.82 -19.56
CA SER A 417 2.97 -18.93 -18.63
C SER A 417 3.53 -18.40 -17.31
N TYR A 418 2.86 -18.73 -16.21
CA TYR A 418 3.16 -18.20 -14.88
C TYR A 418 3.04 -19.27 -13.81
N ASP A 419 3.74 -19.07 -12.70
CA ASP A 419 3.45 -19.75 -11.45
C ASP A 419 2.56 -18.85 -10.58
N PHE A 420 1.47 -19.41 -10.09
CA PHE A 420 0.52 -18.76 -9.20
C PHE A 420 0.64 -19.35 -7.81
N GLU A 421 1.15 -18.56 -6.89
CA GLU A 421 1.24 -18.90 -5.48
C GLU A 421 0.04 -18.31 -4.74
N LEU A 422 -0.60 -19.13 -3.90
CA LEU A 422 -1.80 -18.77 -3.16
C LEU A 422 -1.65 -19.16 -1.70
N ALA A 423 -2.04 -18.27 -0.80
CA ALA A 423 -2.03 -18.48 0.64
C ALA A 423 -3.35 -18.00 1.27
N LEU A 424 -3.81 -18.76 2.25
CA LEU A 424 -4.92 -18.41 3.13
C LEU A 424 -4.38 -18.33 4.55
N GLU A 425 -4.59 -17.22 5.24
CA GLU A 425 -4.14 -16.98 6.61
C GLU A 425 -5.33 -16.66 7.52
N ASN A 426 -5.35 -17.31 8.68
CA ASN A 426 -6.14 -16.85 9.82
C ASN A 426 -5.32 -15.80 10.58
N ASN A 427 -5.71 -14.53 10.50
CA ASN A 427 -5.00 -13.42 11.15
C ASN A 427 -5.03 -13.49 12.70
N VAL A 428 -5.92 -14.28 13.30
CA VAL A 428 -6.05 -14.43 14.77
C VAL A 428 -5.34 -15.67 15.29
N SER A 429 -5.62 -16.86 14.76
CA SER A 429 -4.91 -18.09 15.16
C SER A 429 -3.50 -18.14 14.58
N ARG A 430 -3.21 -17.34 13.54
CA ARG A 430 -1.95 -17.31 12.79
C ARG A 430 -1.63 -18.62 12.05
N GLU A 431 -2.64 -19.46 11.85
CA GLU A 431 -2.57 -20.64 10.98
C GLU A 431 -2.61 -20.21 9.51
N TYR A 432 -1.88 -20.90 8.64
CA TYR A 432 -1.90 -20.62 7.21
C TYR A 432 -1.88 -21.89 6.37
N GLY A 433 -2.50 -21.83 5.20
CA GLY A 433 -2.50 -22.87 4.18
C GLY A 433 -1.95 -22.31 2.87
N ARG A 434 -1.24 -23.12 2.08
CA ARG A 434 -0.67 -22.69 0.79
C ARG A 434 -0.95 -23.67 -0.34
N ALA A 435 -1.04 -23.13 -1.54
CA ALA A 435 -1.12 -23.87 -2.79
C ALA A 435 -0.29 -23.15 -3.86
N SER A 436 0.25 -23.91 -4.81
CA SER A 436 1.00 -23.38 -5.94
C SER A 436 0.55 -24.08 -7.21
N PHE A 437 0.43 -23.31 -8.28
CA PHE A 437 -0.06 -23.78 -9.57
C PHE A 437 0.77 -23.21 -10.70
N SER A 438 1.25 -24.07 -11.60
CA SER A 438 1.70 -23.59 -12.92
C SER A 438 0.47 -23.38 -13.81
N ILE A 439 0.28 -22.14 -14.25
CA ILE A 439 -0.86 -21.64 -15.01
C ILE A 439 -0.37 -21.18 -16.39
N ASP A 440 -0.97 -21.75 -17.43
CA ASP A 440 -0.79 -21.32 -18.82
C ASP A 440 -2.03 -20.52 -19.22
N VAL A 441 -1.86 -19.21 -19.37
CA VAL A 441 -2.92 -18.23 -19.62
C VAL A 441 -3.14 -18.10 -21.13
N PRO A 442 -4.37 -18.33 -21.62
CA PRO A 442 -4.65 -18.35 -23.05
C PRO A 442 -4.60 -16.95 -23.67
N ALA A 443 -4.20 -16.90 -24.94
CA ALA A 443 -4.43 -15.77 -25.82
C ALA A 443 -5.60 -16.08 -26.78
N PRO A 444 -6.39 -15.09 -27.22
CA PRO A 444 -7.30 -15.26 -28.34
C PRO A 444 -6.57 -15.80 -29.57
N TRP A 445 -7.19 -16.75 -30.28
CA TRP A 445 -6.62 -17.35 -31.49
C TRP A 445 -5.15 -17.82 -31.35
N PRO A 446 -4.84 -18.78 -30.44
CA PRO A 446 -3.47 -19.24 -30.25
C PRO A 446 -2.88 -19.88 -31.51
N GLU A 447 -1.55 -19.98 -31.61
CA GLU A 447 -0.89 -20.58 -32.79
C GLU A 447 -1.19 -22.07 -32.99
N VAL A 448 -1.47 -22.77 -31.90
CA VAL A 448 -1.76 -24.21 -31.88
C VAL A 448 -3.03 -24.46 -31.07
N LEU A 449 -3.73 -25.55 -31.38
CA LEU A 449 -4.89 -25.97 -30.60
C LEU A 449 -4.47 -26.27 -29.16
N ARG A 450 -5.18 -25.71 -28.18
CA ARG A 450 -4.95 -25.92 -26.76
C ARG A 450 -6.25 -25.95 -25.98
N SER A 451 -6.23 -26.46 -24.75
CA SER A 451 -7.38 -26.37 -23.84
C SER A 451 -7.01 -25.97 -22.41
N SER A 452 -8.00 -25.55 -21.62
CA SER A 452 -7.90 -25.43 -20.17
C SER A 452 -7.76 -26.82 -19.53
N ARG A 453 -7.27 -26.88 -18.28
CA ARG A 453 -7.37 -28.12 -17.50
C ARG A 453 -8.87 -28.46 -17.35
N PRO A 454 -9.25 -29.76 -17.35
CA PRO A 454 -10.63 -30.14 -17.07
C PRO A 454 -10.99 -29.77 -15.63
N LEU A 455 -12.10 -29.07 -15.49
CA LEU A 455 -12.69 -28.73 -14.20
C LEU A 455 -13.85 -29.68 -13.94
N LEU A 456 -13.77 -30.38 -12.81
CA LEU A 456 -14.93 -31.07 -12.26
C LEU A 456 -15.80 -30.06 -11.52
N LEU A 457 -17.10 -30.12 -11.73
CA LEU A 457 -18.04 -29.13 -11.20
C LEU A 457 -19.08 -29.80 -10.30
N TRP A 458 -19.33 -29.20 -9.13
CA TRP A 458 -20.50 -29.57 -8.32
C TRP A 458 -21.79 -29.04 -8.95
N ALA A 459 -21.75 -27.82 -9.50
CA ALA A 459 -22.91 -27.20 -10.11
C ALA A 459 -22.52 -26.32 -11.30
N ILE A 460 -23.49 -26.16 -12.20
CA ILE A 460 -23.44 -25.22 -13.31
C ILE A 460 -24.81 -24.55 -13.45
N ALA A 461 -24.82 -23.23 -13.56
CA ALA A 461 -26.00 -22.42 -13.86
C ALA A 461 -25.82 -21.70 -15.20
N ASP A 462 -26.90 -21.61 -15.96
CA ASP A 462 -26.98 -20.84 -17.21
C ASP A 462 -27.85 -19.60 -16.96
N ASN A 463 -27.22 -18.43 -16.97
CA ASN A 463 -27.86 -17.15 -16.70
C ASN A 463 -28.53 -16.53 -17.93
N GLN A 464 -28.60 -17.26 -19.06
CA GLN A 464 -29.26 -16.92 -20.33
C GLN A 464 -28.72 -15.68 -21.07
N GLN A 465 -28.07 -14.73 -20.41
CA GLN A 465 -27.52 -13.54 -21.04
C GLN A 465 -26.16 -13.15 -20.44
N TYR A 466 -25.19 -12.98 -21.33
CA TYR A 466 -23.87 -12.42 -21.01
C TYR A 466 -23.89 -10.91 -21.27
N ASP A 467 -23.41 -10.12 -20.31
CA ASP A 467 -23.23 -8.68 -20.44
C ASP A 467 -21.78 -8.30 -20.07
N PRO A 468 -20.93 -7.88 -21.03
CA PRO A 468 -19.54 -7.52 -20.77
C PRO A 468 -19.36 -6.25 -19.91
N TYR A 469 -20.44 -5.51 -19.64
CA TYR A 469 -20.43 -4.28 -18.86
C TYR A 469 -20.95 -4.45 -17.42
N SER A 470 -21.54 -5.60 -17.09
CA SER A 470 -21.99 -5.88 -15.72
C SER A 470 -20.87 -6.52 -14.89
N GLU A 471 -21.00 -6.46 -13.57
CA GLU A 471 -20.12 -7.22 -12.67
C GLU A 471 -20.15 -8.72 -13.02
N HIS A 472 -19.02 -9.39 -12.86
CA HIS A 472 -18.92 -10.83 -13.09
C HIS A 472 -18.41 -11.54 -11.85
N TYR A 473 -19.00 -12.70 -11.59
CA TYR A 473 -18.60 -13.58 -10.51
C TYR A 473 -17.33 -14.37 -10.87
N PRO A 474 -16.58 -14.81 -9.85
CA PRO A 474 -15.59 -15.87 -10.01
C PRO A 474 -16.22 -17.12 -10.63
N PHE A 475 -15.48 -17.82 -11.49
CA PHE A 475 -15.97 -18.95 -12.29
C PHE A 475 -17.24 -18.64 -13.09
N GLN A 476 -17.38 -17.39 -13.53
CA GLN A 476 -18.32 -17.00 -14.59
C GLN A 476 -17.59 -16.88 -15.91
N VAL A 477 -18.03 -17.63 -16.93
CA VAL A 477 -17.55 -17.48 -18.30
C VAL A 477 -18.74 -17.41 -19.24
N GLY A 478 -18.94 -16.23 -19.84
CA GLY A 478 -20.11 -15.98 -20.66
C GLY A 478 -21.39 -16.08 -19.84
N GLN A 479 -22.33 -16.89 -20.33
CA GLN A 479 -23.61 -17.14 -19.66
C GLN A 479 -23.53 -18.17 -18.52
N TYR A 480 -22.39 -18.84 -18.36
CA TYR A 480 -22.26 -19.94 -17.41
C TYR A 480 -21.57 -19.51 -16.12
N ASN A 481 -22.18 -19.88 -15.00
CA ASN A 481 -21.55 -19.83 -13.67
C ASN A 481 -21.29 -21.25 -13.21
N PHE A 482 -20.09 -21.52 -12.72
CA PHE A 482 -19.70 -22.85 -12.26
C PHE A 482 -19.30 -22.84 -10.78
N ILE A 483 -19.59 -23.93 -10.07
CA ILE A 483 -19.04 -24.21 -8.74
C ILE A 483 -18.04 -25.36 -8.91
N PRO A 484 -16.72 -25.09 -8.81
CA PRO A 484 -15.71 -26.12 -8.98
C PRO A 484 -15.72 -27.10 -7.81
N SER A 485 -15.42 -28.36 -8.11
CA SER A 485 -15.32 -29.44 -7.15
C SER A 485 -13.87 -29.63 -6.70
N LEU A 486 -13.55 -29.16 -5.50
CA LEU A 486 -12.21 -29.34 -4.90
C LEU A 486 -12.07 -30.70 -4.20
N GLU A 487 -13.21 -31.34 -3.92
CA GLU A 487 -13.31 -32.72 -3.47
C GLU A 487 -14.21 -33.45 -4.47
N PRO A 488 -13.64 -34.20 -5.42
CA PRO A 488 -14.38 -34.82 -6.53
C PRO A 488 -15.19 -36.04 -6.08
N VAL A 489 -16.10 -35.82 -5.13
CA VAL A 489 -17.07 -36.78 -4.62
C VAL A 489 -18.43 -36.48 -5.25
N PHE A 490 -19.01 -37.45 -5.95
CA PHE A 490 -20.23 -37.27 -6.72
C PHE A 490 -21.26 -38.35 -6.40
N LYS A 491 -22.53 -37.94 -6.39
CA LYS A 491 -23.64 -38.90 -6.31
C LYS A 491 -23.92 -39.53 -7.67
N PRO A 492 -24.28 -40.82 -7.73
CA PRO A 492 -24.75 -41.45 -8.97
C PRO A 492 -25.85 -40.66 -9.68
N SER A 493 -26.78 -40.05 -8.94
CA SER A 493 -27.89 -39.25 -9.47
C SER A 493 -27.49 -37.88 -10.03
N GLN A 494 -26.33 -37.35 -9.63
CA GLN A 494 -25.82 -36.06 -10.10
C GLN A 494 -25.06 -36.21 -11.42
N GLY A 495 -24.34 -37.34 -11.58
CA GLY A 495 -23.40 -37.55 -12.67
C GLY A 495 -22.14 -36.70 -12.53
N LEU A 496 -21.19 -36.85 -13.46
CA LEU A 496 -19.99 -36.02 -13.55
C LEU A 496 -20.24 -34.86 -14.52
N LEU A 497 -20.00 -33.64 -14.03
CA LEU A 497 -19.94 -32.44 -14.84
C LEU A 497 -18.47 -32.06 -15.06
N ILE A 498 -18.06 -32.02 -16.33
CA ILE A 498 -16.69 -31.69 -16.71
C ILE A 498 -16.76 -30.46 -17.62
N PHE A 499 -16.01 -29.42 -17.28
CA PHE A 499 -15.86 -28.22 -18.09
C PHE A 499 -14.42 -28.09 -18.61
N GLN A 500 -14.28 -27.79 -19.90
CA GLN A 500 -13.03 -27.42 -20.53
C GLN A 500 -13.26 -26.27 -21.50
N GLN A 501 -12.36 -25.31 -21.52
CA GLN A 501 -12.34 -24.27 -22.52
C GLN A 501 -11.31 -24.63 -23.59
N VAL A 502 -11.73 -24.66 -24.85
CA VAL A 502 -10.89 -25.03 -26.00
C VAL A 502 -10.55 -23.77 -26.80
N TYR A 503 -9.28 -23.58 -27.11
CA TYR A 503 -8.73 -22.41 -27.79
C TYR A 503 -8.18 -22.81 -29.15
N MET A 504 -8.74 -22.29 -30.22
CA MET A 504 -8.45 -22.74 -31.59
C MET A 504 -7.58 -21.75 -32.37
N PRO A 505 -6.65 -22.25 -33.20
CA PRO A 505 -5.92 -21.42 -34.15
C PRO A 505 -6.83 -20.91 -35.27
N ARG A 506 -6.45 -19.77 -35.86
CA ARG A 506 -7.18 -19.21 -37.01
C ARG A 506 -7.22 -20.21 -38.16
N GLY A 507 -8.41 -20.43 -38.70
CA GLY A 507 -8.62 -21.31 -39.86
C GLY A 507 -8.67 -22.80 -39.52
N HIS A 508 -8.82 -23.18 -38.25
CA HIS A 508 -9.08 -24.57 -37.87
C HIS A 508 -10.46 -25.03 -38.36
N GLU A 509 -10.53 -26.09 -39.18
CA GLU A 509 -11.77 -26.59 -39.78
C GLU A 509 -12.15 -28.00 -39.31
N ASP A 510 -11.19 -28.77 -38.79
CA ASP A 510 -11.40 -30.15 -38.38
C ASP A 510 -12.14 -30.24 -37.04
N ARG A 511 -12.99 -31.26 -36.90
CA ARG A 511 -13.63 -31.57 -35.61
C ARG A 511 -12.58 -32.03 -34.60
N ILE A 512 -12.76 -31.65 -33.35
CA ILE A 512 -11.87 -32.05 -32.26
C ILE A 512 -12.56 -33.18 -31.48
N GLN A 513 -11.84 -34.27 -31.26
CA GLN A 513 -12.35 -35.41 -30.48
C GLN A 513 -12.01 -35.22 -28.99
N ALA A 514 -13.01 -35.25 -28.12
CA ALA A 514 -12.84 -35.27 -26.67
C ALA A 514 -13.11 -36.69 -26.14
N THR A 515 -12.16 -37.28 -25.41
CA THR A 515 -12.27 -38.62 -24.84
C THR A 515 -12.34 -38.54 -23.32
N TYR A 516 -13.33 -39.20 -22.74
CA TYR A 516 -13.54 -39.32 -21.30
C TYR A 516 -13.61 -40.79 -20.91
N ARG A 517 -12.67 -41.25 -20.09
CA ARG A 517 -12.63 -42.63 -19.63
C ARG A 517 -12.61 -42.69 -18.11
N LEU A 518 -13.62 -43.32 -17.52
CA LEU A 518 -13.68 -43.61 -16.08
C LEU A 518 -13.30 -45.08 -15.87
N SER A 519 -12.29 -45.35 -15.06
CA SER A 519 -11.76 -46.69 -14.84
C SER A 519 -11.41 -46.95 -13.38
N ASP A 520 -11.44 -48.22 -12.99
CA ASP A 520 -10.85 -48.73 -11.75
C ASP A 520 -9.83 -49.84 -12.06
N ASP A 521 -9.37 -50.55 -11.03
CA ASP A 521 -8.44 -51.69 -11.17
C ASP A 521 -8.97 -52.84 -12.05
N SER A 522 -10.28 -52.90 -12.29
CA SER A 522 -10.93 -53.91 -13.13
C SER A 522 -11.01 -53.54 -14.62
N GLY A 523 -10.79 -52.25 -14.95
CA GLY A 523 -10.78 -51.73 -16.30
C GLY A 523 -11.63 -50.46 -16.47
N ALA A 524 -11.91 -50.09 -17.72
CA ALA A 524 -12.78 -48.96 -18.03
C ALA A 524 -14.26 -49.32 -17.82
N LEU A 525 -14.94 -48.58 -16.95
CA LEU A 525 -16.40 -48.68 -16.77
C LEU A 525 -17.14 -47.77 -17.75
N ILE A 526 -16.58 -46.59 -18.02
CA ILE A 526 -17.11 -45.63 -18.97
C ILE A 526 -16.00 -45.29 -19.96
N ASP A 527 -16.29 -45.35 -21.25
CA ASP A 527 -15.44 -44.84 -22.33
C ASP A 527 -16.33 -44.06 -23.30
N ARG A 528 -16.23 -42.73 -23.25
CA ARG A 528 -17.10 -41.82 -23.97
C ARG A 528 -16.25 -40.92 -24.87
N THR A 529 -16.73 -40.74 -26.09
CA THR A 529 -16.13 -39.83 -27.06
C THR A 529 -17.15 -38.79 -27.51
N GLU A 530 -16.79 -37.52 -27.44
CA GLU A 530 -17.57 -36.40 -27.97
C GLU A 530 -16.81 -35.69 -29.09
N TYR A 531 -17.54 -34.99 -29.95
CA TYR A 531 -16.98 -34.23 -31.06
C TYR A 531 -17.34 -32.75 -30.92
N ILE A 532 -16.32 -31.92 -30.79
CA ILE A 532 -16.42 -30.46 -30.72
C ILE A 532 -16.30 -29.92 -32.14
N LYS A 533 -17.25 -29.05 -32.54
CA LYS A 533 -17.28 -28.47 -33.88
C LYS A 533 -16.65 -27.08 -33.86
N PRO A 534 -15.70 -26.77 -34.77
CA PRO A 534 -15.09 -25.44 -34.81
C PRO A 534 -16.07 -24.29 -35.05
N VAL A 535 -17.22 -24.56 -35.66
CA VAL A 535 -18.29 -23.57 -35.89
C VAL A 535 -18.89 -23.02 -34.60
N ASP A 536 -18.71 -23.71 -33.47
CA ASP A 536 -19.24 -23.31 -32.17
C ASP A 536 -18.32 -22.31 -31.45
N ALA A 537 -17.17 -21.96 -32.03
CA ALA A 537 -16.27 -20.94 -31.45
C ALA A 537 -16.88 -19.54 -31.47
N ASP A 538 -16.54 -18.77 -30.44
CA ASP A 538 -16.76 -17.33 -30.41
C ASP A 538 -15.78 -16.57 -31.33
N HIS A 539 -15.89 -15.24 -31.33
CA HIS A 539 -15.04 -14.36 -32.13
C HIS A 539 -13.57 -14.32 -31.68
N ASN A 540 -13.24 -14.96 -30.55
CA ASN A 540 -11.88 -15.12 -30.02
C ASN A 540 -11.31 -16.52 -30.30
N GLY A 541 -12.06 -17.38 -30.99
CA GLY A 541 -11.65 -18.76 -31.29
C GLY A 541 -11.81 -19.69 -30.11
N THR A 542 -12.72 -19.37 -29.19
CA THR A 542 -12.88 -20.08 -27.93
C THR A 542 -14.20 -20.84 -27.88
N ILE A 543 -14.16 -22.08 -27.38
CA ILE A 543 -15.34 -22.94 -27.14
C ILE A 543 -15.39 -23.32 -25.67
N ASN A 544 -16.53 -23.04 -25.03
CA ASN A 544 -16.86 -23.53 -23.69
C ASN A 544 -17.49 -24.91 -23.79
N HIS A 545 -16.70 -25.98 -23.62
CA HIS A 545 -17.16 -27.36 -23.74
C HIS A 545 -17.55 -27.93 -22.37
N ILE A 546 -18.77 -28.46 -22.27
CA ILE A 546 -19.32 -29.06 -21.05
C ILE A 546 -19.75 -30.50 -21.36
N ALA A 547 -19.08 -31.47 -20.75
CA ALA A 547 -19.46 -32.88 -20.81
C ALA A 547 -20.23 -33.29 -19.55
N ARG A 548 -21.30 -34.07 -19.74
CA ARG A 548 -22.13 -34.62 -18.67
C ARG A 548 -22.12 -36.15 -18.74
N ILE A 549 -21.46 -36.81 -17.81
CA ILE A 549 -21.31 -38.27 -17.79
C ILE A 549 -22.24 -38.84 -16.71
N GLY A 550 -23.15 -39.72 -17.11
CA GLY A 550 -24.02 -40.43 -16.17
C GLY A 550 -23.22 -41.40 -15.29
N LEU A 551 -23.58 -41.48 -14.01
CA LEU A 551 -22.97 -42.36 -13.02
C LEU A 551 -23.98 -43.38 -12.45
N GLU A 552 -25.16 -43.50 -13.04
CA GLU A 552 -26.26 -44.31 -12.49
C GLU A 552 -25.92 -45.79 -12.36
N ASP A 553 -25.09 -46.30 -13.28
CA ASP A 553 -24.61 -47.69 -13.32
C ASP A 553 -23.20 -47.85 -12.71
N VAL A 554 -22.64 -46.80 -12.10
CA VAL A 554 -21.31 -46.81 -11.47
C VAL A 554 -21.46 -47.10 -9.98
N PRO A 555 -20.87 -48.20 -9.46
CA PRO A 555 -20.89 -48.50 -8.03
C PRO A 555 -20.23 -47.41 -7.17
N GLU A 556 -20.48 -47.44 -5.86
CA GLU A 556 -19.70 -46.61 -4.93
C GLU A 556 -18.25 -47.08 -4.90
N GLY A 557 -17.32 -46.13 -4.96
CA GLY A 557 -15.89 -46.42 -5.03
C GLY A 557 -15.05 -45.25 -5.51
N GLU A 558 -13.75 -45.48 -5.57
CA GLU A 558 -12.78 -44.56 -6.16
C GLU A 558 -12.44 -45.00 -7.59
N TYR A 559 -12.38 -44.02 -8.50
CA TYR A 559 -12.18 -44.21 -9.92
C TYR A 559 -11.18 -43.20 -10.46
N GLU A 560 -10.47 -43.56 -11.51
CA GLU A 560 -9.61 -42.67 -12.27
C GLU A 560 -10.34 -42.18 -13.53
N LEU A 561 -10.51 -40.86 -13.63
CA LEU A 561 -11.08 -40.20 -14.80
C LEU A 561 -9.95 -39.67 -15.68
N PHE A 562 -9.78 -40.28 -16.85
CA PHE A 562 -8.90 -39.80 -17.92
C PHE A 562 -9.69 -38.90 -18.89
N VAL A 563 -9.14 -37.72 -19.18
CA VAL A 563 -9.70 -36.73 -20.10
C VAL A 563 -8.64 -36.33 -21.11
N ASP A 564 -8.95 -36.42 -22.40
CA ASP A 564 -8.03 -36.12 -23.51
C ASP A 564 -8.74 -35.39 -24.64
N LEU A 565 -8.07 -34.42 -25.24
CA LEU A 565 -8.54 -33.66 -26.39
C LEU A 565 -7.57 -33.88 -27.55
N GLU A 566 -8.07 -34.45 -28.65
CA GLU A 566 -7.25 -34.76 -29.82
C GLU A 566 -6.62 -33.49 -30.39
N GLY A 567 -5.30 -33.51 -30.55
CA GLY A 567 -4.53 -32.38 -31.10
C GLY A 567 -4.26 -31.25 -30.11
N ASP A 568 -4.70 -31.38 -28.84
CA ASP A 568 -4.27 -30.50 -27.75
C ASP A 568 -2.76 -30.64 -27.54
N ASN A 569 -2.09 -29.54 -27.21
CA ASN A 569 -0.68 -29.55 -26.87
C ASN A 569 -0.42 -30.19 -25.49
N ARG A 570 -1.47 -30.33 -24.67
CA ARG A 570 -1.42 -31.08 -23.40
C ARG A 570 -1.64 -32.57 -23.65
N SER A 571 -0.94 -33.39 -22.87
CA SER A 571 -1.26 -34.81 -22.80
C SER A 571 -2.56 -35.00 -22.00
N GLY A 572 -3.30 -36.07 -22.31
CA GLY A 572 -4.48 -36.44 -21.55
C GLY A 572 -4.21 -36.48 -20.04
N THR A 573 -5.13 -35.88 -19.30
CA THR A 573 -5.03 -35.70 -17.84
C THR A 573 -5.82 -36.77 -17.11
N THR A 574 -5.33 -37.24 -15.97
CA THR A 574 -6.05 -38.19 -15.11
C THR A 574 -6.30 -37.55 -13.75
N GLN A 575 -7.49 -37.75 -13.19
CA GLN A 575 -7.89 -37.28 -11.88
C GLN A 575 -8.75 -38.31 -11.16
N THR A 576 -8.52 -38.47 -9.86
CA THR A 576 -9.30 -39.37 -9.00
C THR A 576 -10.69 -38.78 -8.77
N VAL A 577 -11.71 -39.63 -8.82
CA VAL A 577 -13.13 -39.32 -8.62
C VAL A 577 -13.72 -40.36 -7.68
N THR A 578 -14.46 -39.91 -6.67
CA THR A 578 -15.17 -40.80 -5.75
C THR A 578 -16.67 -40.77 -6.05
N VAL A 579 -17.29 -41.94 -6.18
CA VAL A 579 -18.74 -42.08 -6.27
C VAL A 579 -19.27 -42.53 -4.91
N ALA A 580 -20.19 -41.76 -4.33
CA ALA A 580 -20.77 -42.04 -3.02
C ALA A 580 -22.25 -41.59 -2.96
N LEU A 581 -23.11 -42.39 -2.34
CA LEU A 581 -24.55 -42.11 -2.19
C LEU A 581 -24.81 -40.96 -1.20
N ASP A 582 -24.03 -40.90 -0.12
CA ASP A 582 -24.16 -39.94 0.98
C ASP A 582 -23.21 -38.74 0.85
N ALA A 583 -22.80 -38.37 -0.38
CA ALA A 583 -21.91 -37.22 -0.57
C ALA A 583 -22.55 -35.94 0.01
N ASP A 584 -21.84 -35.28 0.93
CA ASP A 584 -22.31 -34.05 1.59
C ASP A 584 -22.13 -32.87 0.62
N GLU A 585 -23.21 -32.16 0.30
CA GLU A 585 -23.26 -31.25 -0.86
C GLU A 585 -22.97 -29.78 -0.54
N SER A 586 -22.87 -29.38 0.73
CA SER A 586 -22.91 -27.97 1.07
C SER A 586 -21.64 -27.49 1.76
N ALA A 587 -20.66 -27.08 0.95
CA ALA A 587 -19.74 -26.04 1.39
C ALA A 587 -20.45 -24.70 1.37
N HIS A 588 -20.20 -23.87 2.39
CA HIS A 588 -20.65 -22.49 2.41
C HIS A 588 -19.91 -21.73 1.31
N LEU A 589 -20.65 -21.21 0.35
CA LEU A 589 -20.09 -20.52 -0.81
C LEU A 589 -19.84 -19.05 -0.48
N HIS A 590 -18.59 -18.62 -0.55
CA HIS A 590 -18.20 -17.22 -0.42
C HIS A 590 -17.58 -16.70 -1.72
N MET A 591 -18.30 -15.81 -2.40
CA MET A 591 -17.83 -15.14 -3.60
C MET A 591 -18.42 -13.73 -3.67
N ASN A 592 -17.64 -12.79 -4.19
CA ASN A 592 -18.10 -11.43 -4.46
C ASN A 592 -18.01 -11.18 -5.96
N ALA A 593 -18.99 -10.44 -6.50
CA ALA A 593 -18.92 -9.98 -7.87
C ALA A 593 -17.73 -9.00 -8.01
N GLY A 594 -16.94 -9.18 -9.06
CA GLY A 594 -15.82 -8.31 -9.38
C GLY A 594 -16.14 -7.38 -10.55
N PRO A 595 -15.30 -6.37 -10.81
CA PRO A 595 -15.50 -5.42 -11.91
C PRO A 595 -15.62 -6.15 -13.27
N PRO A 596 -16.41 -5.62 -14.21
CA PRO A 596 -16.52 -6.18 -15.55
C PRO A 596 -15.15 -6.30 -16.24
N PRO A 597 -14.99 -7.22 -17.21
CA PRO A 597 -13.79 -7.24 -18.06
C PRO A 597 -13.50 -5.92 -18.76
N THR A 598 -14.54 -5.13 -19.05
CA THR A 598 -14.45 -3.82 -19.70
C THR A 598 -14.17 -2.66 -18.73
N ASP A 599 -13.93 -2.94 -17.45
CA ASP A 599 -13.64 -1.92 -16.45
C ASP A 599 -12.31 -1.19 -16.74
N PRO A 600 -12.25 0.15 -16.65
CA PRO A 600 -11.02 0.92 -16.83
C PRO A 600 -9.86 0.50 -15.93
N TRP A 601 -10.12 0.11 -14.67
CA TRP A 601 -9.10 -0.35 -13.74
C TRP A 601 -8.57 -1.74 -14.08
N VAL A 602 -9.40 -2.58 -14.70
CA VAL A 602 -8.95 -3.87 -15.24
C VAL A 602 -7.99 -3.66 -16.42
N ALA A 603 -8.24 -2.67 -17.28
CA ALA A 603 -7.31 -2.27 -18.34
C ALA A 603 -6.02 -1.65 -17.77
N PHE A 604 -6.12 -0.78 -16.77
CA PHE A 604 -4.98 -0.23 -16.03
C PHE A 604 -4.07 -1.32 -15.46
N ASP A 605 -4.66 -2.32 -14.78
CA ASP A 605 -3.91 -3.43 -14.21
C ASP A 605 -3.19 -4.26 -15.28
N ARG A 606 -3.82 -4.51 -16.42
CA ARG A 606 -3.17 -5.22 -17.53
C ARG A 606 -2.07 -4.41 -18.18
N ALA A 607 -2.25 -3.10 -18.35
CA ALA A 607 -1.21 -2.23 -18.89
C ALA A 607 0.04 -2.24 -17.99
N GLN A 608 -0.12 -2.26 -16.66
CA GLN A 608 0.99 -2.44 -15.72
C GLN A 608 1.68 -3.81 -15.88
N GLN A 609 0.92 -4.88 -16.04
CA GLN A 609 1.46 -6.22 -16.28
C GLN A 609 2.31 -6.25 -17.56
N LEU A 610 1.79 -5.72 -18.66
CA LEU A 610 2.50 -5.63 -19.94
C LEU A 610 3.76 -4.76 -19.84
N ARG A 611 3.71 -3.65 -19.09
CA ARG A 611 4.88 -2.83 -18.78
C ARG A 611 5.95 -3.62 -18.04
N THR A 612 5.59 -4.40 -17.02
CA THR A 612 6.52 -5.30 -16.29
C THR A 612 7.13 -6.35 -17.21
N LEU A 613 6.37 -6.83 -18.19
CA LEU A 613 6.83 -7.75 -19.23
C LEU A 613 7.66 -7.06 -20.33
N ALA A 614 7.84 -5.74 -20.27
CA ALA A 614 8.49 -4.90 -21.29
C ALA A 614 7.77 -4.89 -22.65
N GLN A 615 6.47 -5.17 -22.67
CA GLN A 615 5.59 -5.09 -23.83
C GLN A 615 4.87 -3.73 -23.87
N ILE A 616 5.66 -2.66 -24.07
CA ILE A 616 5.18 -1.27 -23.88
C ILE A 616 4.11 -0.88 -24.90
N ASP A 617 4.25 -1.28 -26.17
CA ASP A 617 3.26 -0.96 -27.21
C ASP A 617 1.90 -1.61 -26.93
N ASP A 618 1.91 -2.89 -26.51
CA ASP A 618 0.69 -3.61 -26.11
C ASP A 618 0.06 -2.96 -24.87
N ALA A 619 0.88 -2.51 -23.91
CA ALA A 619 0.40 -1.80 -22.72
C ALA A 619 -0.34 -0.50 -23.09
N ILE A 620 0.17 0.26 -24.05
CA ILE A 620 -0.45 1.50 -24.56
C ILE A 620 -1.80 1.16 -25.24
N GLU A 621 -1.84 0.12 -26.06
CA GLU A 621 -3.06 -0.29 -26.75
C GLU A 621 -4.15 -0.74 -25.76
N VAL A 622 -3.79 -1.53 -24.75
CA VAL A 622 -4.71 -2.03 -23.73
C VAL A 622 -5.26 -0.91 -22.84
N LEU A 623 -4.49 0.15 -22.57
CA LEU A 623 -4.91 1.27 -21.73
C LEU A 623 -5.86 2.24 -22.45
N GLN A 624 -5.83 2.27 -23.79
CA GLN A 624 -6.56 3.23 -24.60
C GLN A 624 -8.08 3.27 -24.33
N PRO A 625 -8.82 2.14 -24.25
CA PRO A 625 -10.25 2.17 -23.95
C PRO A 625 -10.58 2.73 -22.56
N ALA A 626 -9.66 2.63 -21.59
CA ALA A 626 -9.85 3.18 -20.26
C ALA A 626 -9.84 4.71 -20.28
N LEU A 627 -8.88 5.29 -20.99
CA LEU A 627 -8.71 6.75 -21.18
C LEU A 627 -9.89 7.39 -21.92
N GLU A 628 -10.55 6.65 -22.81
CA GLU A 628 -11.74 7.14 -23.53
C GLU A 628 -13.00 7.18 -22.65
N ARG A 629 -13.03 6.37 -21.59
CA ARG A 629 -14.19 6.20 -20.71
C ARG A 629 -14.10 7.02 -19.43
N VAL A 630 -12.90 7.18 -18.88
CA VAL A 630 -12.68 7.85 -17.59
C VAL A 630 -11.54 8.83 -17.71
N ASP A 631 -11.78 10.03 -17.19
CA ASP A 631 -10.74 11.02 -16.99
C ASP A 631 -10.18 10.90 -15.57
N ASP A 632 -9.23 9.97 -15.38
CA ASP A 632 -8.59 9.68 -14.10
C ASP A 632 -7.09 10.01 -14.13
N GLU A 633 -6.60 10.63 -13.06
CA GLU A 633 -5.21 11.07 -12.94
C GLU A 633 -4.22 9.90 -13.01
N LYS A 634 -4.47 8.79 -12.30
CA LYS A 634 -3.56 7.64 -12.24
C LYS A 634 -3.48 6.91 -13.58
N ILE A 635 -4.61 6.74 -14.26
CA ILE A 635 -4.65 6.13 -15.59
C ILE A 635 -3.86 7.00 -16.59
N ARG A 636 -3.98 8.33 -16.47
CA ARG A 636 -3.25 9.29 -17.30
C ARG A 636 -1.75 9.28 -17.02
N GLU A 637 -1.34 9.22 -15.75
CA GLU A 637 0.06 9.09 -15.34
C GLU A 637 0.70 7.83 -15.92
N LEU A 638 0.01 6.68 -15.86
CA LEU A 638 0.49 5.45 -16.47
C LEU A 638 0.65 5.62 -17.98
N GLN A 639 -0.31 6.23 -18.67
CA GLN A 639 -0.21 6.52 -20.11
C GLN A 639 1.00 7.41 -20.43
N ILE A 640 1.24 8.46 -19.64
CA ILE A 640 2.41 9.34 -19.81
C ILE A 640 3.70 8.53 -19.68
N GLY A 641 3.80 7.69 -18.63
CA GLY A 641 4.96 6.82 -18.42
C GLY A 641 5.20 5.85 -19.59
N LEU A 642 4.14 5.20 -20.08
CA LEU A 642 4.22 4.27 -21.20
C LEU A 642 4.63 4.97 -22.51
N LEU A 643 4.05 6.14 -22.83
CA LEU A 643 4.43 6.90 -24.01
C LEU A 643 5.86 7.42 -23.95
N MET A 644 6.36 7.78 -22.76
CA MET A 644 7.76 8.13 -22.54
C MET A 644 8.68 6.93 -22.80
N GLU A 645 8.37 5.76 -22.23
CA GLU A 645 9.15 4.53 -22.41
C GLU A 645 9.15 4.03 -23.85
N ALA A 646 8.04 4.18 -24.57
CA ALA A 646 7.93 3.88 -26.00
C ALA A 646 8.55 4.95 -26.92
N GLU A 647 9.10 6.03 -26.36
CA GLU A 647 9.62 7.18 -27.11
C GLU A 647 8.59 7.83 -28.07
N ARG A 648 7.30 7.69 -27.78
CA ARG A 648 6.17 8.25 -28.57
C ARG A 648 5.91 9.70 -28.21
N TYR A 649 6.96 10.54 -28.34
CA TYR A 649 6.96 11.93 -27.91
C TYR A 649 5.89 12.81 -28.57
N GLN A 650 5.50 12.52 -29.81
CA GLN A 650 4.44 13.26 -30.51
C GLN A 650 3.07 13.02 -29.87
N ASP A 651 2.77 11.77 -29.51
CA ASP A 651 1.51 11.40 -28.86
C ASP A 651 1.45 11.96 -27.44
N LEU A 652 2.59 11.96 -26.76
CA LEU A 652 2.70 12.55 -25.43
C LEU A 652 2.52 14.08 -25.45
N GLU A 653 3.09 14.79 -26.43
CA GLU A 653 2.82 16.23 -26.60
C GLU A 653 1.33 16.49 -26.87
N ALA A 654 0.69 15.67 -27.70
CA ALA A 654 -0.74 15.77 -27.98
C ALA A 654 -1.60 15.54 -26.73
N LEU A 655 -1.20 14.63 -25.85
CA LEU A 655 -1.85 14.37 -24.56
C LEU A 655 -1.67 15.52 -23.56
N LEU A 656 -0.46 16.08 -23.45
CA LEU A 656 -0.14 17.12 -22.45
C LEU A 656 -0.65 18.52 -22.84
N MET A 657 -0.79 18.82 -24.13
CA MET A 657 -1.20 20.15 -24.61
C MET A 657 -2.59 20.60 -24.15
N PRO A 658 -3.65 19.75 -24.18
CA PRO A 658 -4.94 20.07 -23.56
C PRO A 658 -4.82 20.38 -22.06
N LEU A 659 -4.11 19.53 -21.31
CA LEU A 659 -3.91 19.70 -19.87
C LEU A 659 -3.21 21.01 -19.53
N GLN A 660 -2.20 21.37 -20.34
CA GLN A 660 -1.52 22.65 -20.21
C GLN A 660 -2.49 23.83 -20.42
N ARG A 661 -3.49 23.72 -21.28
CA ARG A 661 -4.48 24.81 -21.47
C ARG A 661 -5.42 24.94 -20.28
N GLU A 662 -5.78 23.81 -19.68
CA GLU A 662 -6.63 23.76 -18.48
C GLU A 662 -5.86 24.21 -17.22
N HIS A 663 -4.58 23.87 -17.14
CA HIS A 663 -3.67 24.19 -16.05
C HIS A 663 -2.42 24.95 -16.55
N PRO A 664 -2.55 26.25 -16.90
CA PRO A 664 -1.50 27.00 -17.60
C PRO A 664 -0.15 27.11 -16.89
N ASN A 665 -0.13 27.05 -15.57
CA ASN A 665 1.05 27.33 -14.76
C ASN A 665 1.50 26.12 -13.93
N GLU A 666 0.93 24.95 -14.18
CA GLU A 666 1.31 23.72 -13.48
C GLU A 666 2.69 23.26 -13.94
N THR A 667 3.63 23.24 -12.99
CA THR A 667 5.06 23.08 -13.29
C THR A 667 5.40 21.71 -13.84
N GLU A 668 4.71 20.66 -13.38
CA GLU A 668 4.92 19.28 -13.83
C GLU A 668 4.56 19.10 -15.30
N ILE A 669 3.39 19.59 -15.73
CA ILE A 669 2.96 19.56 -17.13
C ILE A 669 3.91 20.37 -18.02
N LEU A 670 4.31 21.56 -17.55
CA LEU A 670 5.24 22.43 -18.28
C LEU A 670 6.63 21.77 -18.41
N MET A 671 7.12 21.09 -17.37
CA MET A 671 8.36 20.33 -17.38
C MET A 671 8.29 19.14 -18.34
N ALA A 672 7.20 18.38 -18.31
CA ALA A 672 6.98 17.26 -19.22
C ALA A 672 6.96 17.73 -20.69
N LEU A 673 6.21 18.80 -21.00
CA LEU A 673 6.19 19.39 -22.34
C LEU A 673 7.56 19.90 -22.81
N ALA A 674 8.35 20.46 -21.88
CA ALA A 674 9.70 20.93 -22.16
C ALA A 674 10.65 19.77 -22.49
N ALA A 675 10.62 18.71 -21.68
CA ALA A 675 11.42 17.49 -21.88
C ALA A 675 11.06 16.81 -23.20
N VAL A 676 9.77 16.63 -23.47
CA VAL A 676 9.24 16.02 -24.70
C VAL A 676 9.67 16.79 -25.94
N ASN A 677 9.52 18.12 -25.94
CA ASN A 677 9.99 18.95 -27.05
C ASN A 677 11.51 18.92 -27.21
N SER A 678 12.26 18.82 -26.11
CA SER A 678 13.72 18.69 -26.17
C SER A 678 14.13 17.36 -26.81
N ARG A 679 13.47 16.25 -26.47
CA ARG A 679 13.73 14.92 -27.06
C ARG A 679 13.40 14.87 -28.55
N MET A 680 12.37 15.59 -28.99
CA MET A 680 12.04 15.75 -30.42
C MET A 680 12.98 16.69 -31.18
N GLY A 681 13.91 17.38 -30.50
CA GLY A 681 14.77 18.40 -31.11
C GLY A 681 14.05 19.72 -31.41
N ASN A 682 12.83 19.91 -30.89
CA ASN A 682 12.05 21.14 -31.01
C ASN A 682 12.55 22.20 -30.02
N ASN A 683 13.82 22.58 -30.16
CA ASN A 683 14.55 23.41 -29.19
C ASN A 683 13.82 24.71 -28.82
N ARG A 684 13.20 25.39 -29.79
CA ARG A 684 12.42 26.62 -29.53
C ARG A 684 11.22 26.42 -28.62
N GLN A 685 10.51 25.30 -28.78
CA GLN A 685 9.36 24.99 -27.93
C GLN A 685 9.83 24.52 -26.56
N ALA A 686 10.88 23.70 -26.50
CA ALA A 686 11.51 23.31 -25.24
C ALA A 686 11.92 24.54 -24.42
N ILE A 687 12.62 25.50 -25.03
CA ILE A 687 12.98 26.80 -24.42
C ILE A 687 11.73 27.51 -23.89
N ARG A 688 10.67 27.61 -24.71
CA ARG A 688 9.43 28.28 -24.31
C ARG A 688 8.84 27.67 -23.05
N TRP A 689 8.81 26.34 -22.95
CA TRP A 689 8.24 25.62 -21.81
C TRP A 689 9.13 25.74 -20.57
N TYR A 690 10.43 25.49 -20.69
CA TYR A 690 11.38 25.66 -19.57
C TYR A 690 11.41 27.11 -19.02
N GLU A 691 11.32 28.13 -19.87
CA GLU A 691 11.24 29.52 -19.40
C GLU A 691 9.91 29.80 -18.67
N ARG A 692 8.81 29.15 -19.07
CA ARG A 692 7.55 29.24 -18.32
C ARG A 692 7.65 28.55 -16.96
N VAL A 693 8.31 27.39 -16.86
CA VAL A 693 8.61 26.75 -15.57
C VAL A 693 9.41 27.72 -14.71
N ARG A 694 10.51 28.28 -15.23
CA ARG A 694 11.33 29.26 -14.50
C ARG A 694 10.53 30.46 -14.02
N LEU A 695 9.57 30.96 -14.80
CA LEU A 695 8.72 32.08 -14.39
C LEU A 695 7.73 31.68 -13.28
N ALA A 696 7.22 30.45 -13.31
CA ALA A 696 6.30 29.92 -12.31
C ALA A 696 6.98 29.60 -10.98
N THR A 697 8.25 29.17 -10.99
CA THR A 697 9.00 28.76 -9.77
C THR A 697 9.85 29.87 -9.15
N ARG A 698 9.81 31.12 -9.63
CA ARG A 698 10.64 32.19 -9.05
C ARG A 698 10.29 32.40 -7.56
N PRO A 699 11.31 32.49 -6.67
CA PRO A 699 12.74 32.67 -6.96
C PRO A 699 13.60 31.39 -6.98
N GLU A 700 13.01 30.21 -6.88
CA GLU A 700 13.71 28.91 -6.81
C GLU A 700 14.11 28.43 -8.22
N GLU A 701 15.30 28.82 -8.69
CA GLU A 701 15.89 28.28 -9.92
C GLU A 701 16.65 26.98 -9.59
N SER A 702 16.24 25.85 -10.17
CA SER A 702 16.85 24.53 -9.96
C SER A 702 17.72 24.08 -11.13
N ILE A 703 18.73 23.24 -10.85
CA ILE A 703 19.60 22.65 -11.89
C ILE A 703 18.84 21.75 -12.87
N GLU A 704 17.73 21.16 -12.42
CA GLU A 704 16.83 20.32 -13.22
C GLU A 704 16.14 21.08 -14.35
N VAL A 705 15.98 22.40 -14.20
CA VAL A 705 15.44 23.28 -15.24
C VAL A 705 16.57 23.97 -16.01
N LEU A 706 17.59 24.45 -15.30
CA LEU A 706 18.68 25.23 -15.89
C LEU A 706 19.54 24.42 -16.86
N ASN A 707 19.89 23.17 -16.53
CA ASN A 707 20.74 22.34 -17.38
C ASN A 707 20.04 21.95 -18.70
N PRO A 708 18.80 21.43 -18.69
CA PRO A 708 18.09 21.14 -19.94
C PRO A 708 17.76 22.40 -20.75
N LEU A 709 17.44 23.53 -20.09
CA LEU A 709 17.22 24.80 -20.78
C LEU A 709 18.49 25.31 -21.48
N ALA A 710 19.66 25.17 -20.84
CA ALA A 710 20.94 25.50 -21.46
C ALA A 710 21.20 24.65 -22.71
N SER A 711 20.96 23.34 -22.62
CA SER A 711 21.05 22.41 -23.75
C SER A 711 20.10 22.78 -24.88
N ALA A 712 18.86 23.15 -24.57
CA ALA A 712 17.88 23.60 -25.55
C ALA A 712 18.31 24.92 -26.24
N TYR A 713 18.85 25.88 -25.48
CA TYR A 713 19.43 27.12 -26.04
C TYR A 713 20.63 26.85 -26.95
N PHE A 714 21.51 25.93 -26.57
CA PHE A 714 22.64 25.51 -27.38
C PHE A 714 22.15 24.86 -28.70
N GLY A 715 21.16 23.97 -28.60
CA GLY A 715 20.54 23.33 -29.76
C GLY A 715 19.80 24.30 -30.70
N ASP A 716 19.26 25.42 -30.21
CA ASP A 716 18.69 26.50 -31.04
C ASP A 716 19.77 27.45 -31.61
N GLY A 717 21.05 27.27 -31.25
CA GLY A 717 22.18 28.09 -31.68
C GLY A 717 22.37 29.38 -30.85
N ASN A 718 21.67 29.53 -29.73
CA ASN A 718 21.78 30.67 -28.83
C ASN A 718 22.83 30.41 -27.74
N ASN A 719 24.10 30.41 -28.14
CA ASN A 719 25.23 30.08 -27.28
C ASN A 719 25.40 31.06 -26.10
N GLU A 720 24.99 32.32 -26.26
CA GLU A 720 25.08 33.33 -25.21
C GLU A 720 24.13 33.00 -24.05
N LYS A 721 22.85 32.71 -24.37
CA LYS A 721 21.89 32.30 -23.34
C LYS A 721 22.19 30.92 -22.76
N ALA A 722 22.65 29.98 -23.58
CA ALA A 722 23.09 28.67 -23.10
C ALA A 722 24.17 28.83 -22.02
N ARG A 723 25.18 29.65 -22.32
CA ARG A 723 26.25 30.00 -21.37
C ARG A 723 25.71 30.63 -20.09
N GLU A 724 24.81 31.61 -20.21
CA GLU A 724 24.19 32.26 -19.04
C GLU A 724 23.49 31.24 -18.13
N MET A 725 22.77 30.28 -18.70
CA MET A 725 22.07 29.24 -17.92
C MET A 725 23.04 28.25 -17.27
N LEU A 726 24.12 27.87 -17.94
CA LEU A 726 25.17 27.02 -17.36
C LEU A 726 25.91 27.73 -16.21
N GLU A 727 26.25 29.01 -16.38
CA GLU A 727 26.86 29.83 -15.32
C GLU A 727 25.92 29.91 -14.10
N LYS A 728 24.62 30.15 -14.32
CA LYS A 728 23.61 30.12 -13.25
C LYS A 728 23.51 28.75 -12.59
N SER A 729 23.48 27.66 -13.36
CA SER A 729 23.44 26.30 -12.81
C SER A 729 24.63 26.03 -11.90
N LEU A 730 25.84 26.47 -12.28
CA LEU A 730 27.05 26.35 -11.46
C LEU A 730 27.04 27.25 -10.21
N THR A 731 26.28 28.36 -10.22
CA THR A 731 26.05 29.12 -8.98
C THR A 731 25.11 28.41 -8.01
N VAL A 732 24.15 27.62 -8.52
CA VAL A 732 23.22 26.81 -7.71
C VAL A 732 23.90 25.56 -7.18
N ASN A 733 24.61 24.82 -8.04
CA ASN A 733 25.43 23.67 -7.64
C ASN A 733 26.79 23.71 -8.35
N PRO A 734 27.89 24.05 -7.65
CA PRO A 734 29.23 24.08 -8.24
C PRO A 734 29.80 22.70 -8.63
N ASP A 735 29.32 21.60 -8.05
CA ASP A 735 29.85 20.25 -8.27
C ASP A 735 29.19 19.56 -9.48
N GLN A 736 29.41 20.14 -10.66
CA GLN A 736 28.87 19.64 -11.92
C GLN A 736 29.98 19.60 -12.99
N PRO A 737 30.90 18.62 -12.94
CA PRO A 737 32.09 18.59 -13.81
C PRO A 737 31.75 18.50 -15.31
N GLU A 738 30.62 17.92 -15.67
CA GLU A 738 30.15 17.86 -17.06
C GLU A 738 29.64 19.21 -17.57
N ILE A 739 28.88 19.93 -16.74
CA ILE A 739 28.40 21.29 -17.03
C ILE A 739 29.57 22.27 -17.15
N GLN A 740 30.59 22.12 -16.28
CA GLN A 740 31.83 22.90 -16.36
C GLN A 740 32.57 22.66 -17.69
N ARG A 741 32.67 21.40 -18.14
CA ARG A 741 33.27 21.07 -19.45
C ARG A 741 32.47 21.66 -20.61
N LEU A 742 31.13 21.58 -20.58
CA LEU A 742 30.27 22.17 -21.61
C LEU A 742 30.41 23.70 -21.67
N LEU A 743 30.52 24.34 -20.51
CA LEU A 743 30.78 25.77 -20.42
C LEU A 743 32.15 26.12 -21.04
N ASP A 744 33.21 25.38 -20.71
CA ASP A 744 34.55 25.61 -21.27
C ASP A 744 34.64 25.37 -22.79
N GLN A 745 33.85 24.41 -23.31
CA GLN A 745 33.67 24.20 -24.75
C GLN A 745 32.92 25.36 -25.41
N ALA A 746 31.81 25.83 -24.82
CA ALA A 746 31.05 26.99 -25.31
C ALA A 746 31.85 28.30 -25.29
N LEU A 747 32.82 28.42 -24.36
CA LEU A 747 33.77 29.53 -24.27
C LEU A 747 34.93 29.47 -25.28
N GLY A 748 35.02 28.41 -26.09
CA GLY A 748 36.11 28.23 -27.06
C GLY A 748 37.47 27.97 -26.42
N LYS A 749 37.54 27.56 -25.14
CA LYS A 749 38.80 27.26 -24.45
C LYS A 749 39.36 25.86 -24.76
N GLY A 750 38.58 25.01 -25.43
CA GLY A 750 38.96 23.64 -25.82
C GLY A 750 39.74 23.48 -27.13
N GLY A 751 40.37 24.55 -27.63
CA GLY A 751 41.12 24.55 -28.89
C GLY A 751 42.60 24.88 -28.74
N ASN A 752 43.33 24.22 -27.85
CA ASN A 752 44.80 24.08 -27.97
C ASN A 752 45.39 23.08 -26.96
N SER A 753 45.39 21.80 -27.33
CA SER A 753 46.41 20.77 -27.04
C SER A 753 45.85 19.47 -27.64
N SER A 754 46.48 18.72 -28.55
CA SER A 754 47.87 18.65 -29.03
C SER A 754 47.88 17.91 -30.37
N ARG A 755 48.90 18.21 -31.20
CA ARG A 755 49.41 17.36 -32.28
C ARG A 755 49.91 16.02 -31.78
#